data_AF-A0A8H5LNB7-F1
#
_entry.id   AF-A0A8H5LNB7-F1
#
_cell.length_a   1.000
_cell.length_b   1.000
_cell.length_c   1.000
_cell.angle_alpha   90.00
_cell.angle_beta   90.00
_cell.angle_gamma   90.00
#
_symmetry.space_group_name_H-M   'P 1'
#
loop_
_entity.id
_entity.type
_entity.pdbx_description
1 polymer ?
#
loop_
_entity_poly.entity_id
_entity_poly.type
_entity_poly.pdbx_seq_one_letter_code
_entity_poly.pdbx_strand_id
1 'polypeptide(L)'
;MLSLPPIHGPFPVGVTTFVTPVKPVTRVGRAKLKTPRTLRPDLTNHAFHALQLEEIAFTAYYPADTSSNPCKGFDWLFRPLSDSLLGLSTYMGVSSWLLWPAVYLFGSLLKVPAFLNAPILHPEKAHGDIEQQWPLVIFSHGLGGSRTAYSQYCSRLAASGKVVLALEHRDGSGMACRPRSWEGNTKDTHRSIVYLRETDVYWEDGEEPTDFPKPLRGEQLAFRRHEIYIMYRAFQKFIQKTSEIEIENIDGIPLDKASWSGLTSSGSSIIKHSEDVILAGHSFGGATAFSLLSSKPGENYSPIPISKIIVLDPWLDPLPSPGPVPYVTPSPAQDGVASLQLSISENAPLHNHGSFKPTSPKGQPKMFVINSEAFTLWKDHHTRLEEIMATWEPRGPRIATIIGSSHISFSDFSVLPLLRKKHDMLIFNNIIRLSLAFLDNRLDEALKEDIPTTDMNLKVVGVKPDGRHKRKSYSRLLSPCDITMNVRPIKVEDLVGMQACNLQNLPENYTMRYYLYHAMTWPSLSYVAEDHKGRIVGYILAKMEEDLKDGEEPHGHVTSISVLRPYRRLGLAKKLMVQSQEAMATVHRAAYVSLHVRKSNRAALSLYRDTLGFTVKDIEKGYYADGEDAYAMRLDLKSQTL
;
A
#
# COMPACT_ATOMS: atom_id res chain seq x y z
N MET A 1 5.18 20.64 20.35
CA MET A 1 3.95 19.86 20.14
C MET A 1 4.16 18.93 18.96
N LEU A 2 3.84 17.64 19.07
CA LEU A 2 3.98 16.69 17.96
C LEU A 2 2.77 16.85 17.03
N SER A 3 2.95 16.96 15.72
CA SER A 3 1.83 17.10 14.78
C SER A 3 2.08 16.31 13.52
N LEU A 4 0.98 15.87 12.88
CA LEU A 4 1.03 15.35 11.52
C LEU A 4 1.50 16.45 10.56
N PRO A 5 1.96 16.08 9.34
CA PRO A 5 2.41 17.06 8.36
C PRO A 5 1.39 18.19 8.11
N PRO A 6 1.85 19.41 7.80
CA PRO A 6 0.97 20.49 7.39
C PRO A 6 0.07 20.09 6.22
N ILE A 7 -1.19 20.51 6.29
CA ILE A 7 -2.14 20.29 5.20
C ILE A 7 -1.83 21.28 4.09
N HIS A 8 -1.54 20.77 2.90
CA HIS A 8 -1.28 21.59 1.71
C HIS A 8 -2.53 21.70 0.83
N GLY A 9 -2.89 22.92 0.46
CA GLY A 9 -3.96 23.25 -0.47
C GLY A 9 -4.33 24.73 -0.38
N PRO A 10 -5.16 25.24 -1.30
CA PRO A 10 -5.59 26.63 -1.30
C PRO A 10 -6.44 27.01 -0.07
N PHE A 11 -7.17 26.05 0.51
CA PHE A 11 -8.10 26.34 1.60
C PHE A 11 -7.62 25.77 2.94
N PRO A 12 -7.76 26.53 4.05
CA PRO A 12 -7.64 25.96 5.38
C PRO A 12 -8.75 24.93 5.62
N VAL A 13 -8.46 23.92 6.44
CA VAL A 13 -9.36 22.78 6.64
C VAL A 13 -10.00 22.81 8.01
N GLY A 14 -11.33 22.83 8.02
CA GLY A 14 -12.16 22.58 9.20
C GLY A 14 -12.43 21.10 9.40
N VAL A 15 -12.71 20.75 10.64
CA VAL A 15 -13.08 19.39 11.03
C VAL A 15 -14.22 19.41 12.05
N THR A 16 -15.28 18.65 11.80
CA THR A 16 -16.41 18.50 12.72
C THR A 16 -16.84 17.04 12.72
N THR A 17 -17.00 16.44 13.89
CA THR A 17 -17.49 15.05 13.99
C THR A 17 -18.95 15.05 14.40
N PHE A 18 -19.78 14.47 13.55
CA PHE A 18 -21.22 14.36 13.70
C PHE A 18 -21.61 12.97 14.17
N VAL A 19 -22.71 12.93 14.91
CA VAL A 19 -23.33 11.71 15.42
C VAL A 19 -24.85 11.83 15.30
N THR A 20 -25.50 10.76 14.86
CA THR A 20 -26.95 10.68 14.69
C THR A 20 -27.44 9.29 15.15
N PRO A 21 -28.58 9.21 15.87
CA PRO A 21 -29.11 7.93 16.30
C PRO A 21 -29.72 7.14 15.13
N VAL A 22 -29.80 5.82 15.31
CA VAL A 22 -30.57 4.92 14.46
C VAL A 22 -31.74 4.38 15.27
N LYS A 23 -32.95 4.83 14.93
CA LYS A 23 -34.21 4.48 15.64
C LYS A 23 -35.17 3.78 14.66
N PRO A 24 -35.63 2.55 14.96
CA PRO A 24 -35.16 1.65 16.02
C PRO A 24 -33.73 1.13 15.75
N VAL A 25 -33.06 0.64 16.81
CA VAL A 25 -31.77 -0.05 16.69
C VAL A 25 -31.89 -1.19 15.67
N THR A 26 -31.06 -1.16 14.64
CA THR A 26 -31.12 -2.12 13.54
C THR A 26 -30.09 -3.22 13.74
N ARG A 27 -30.52 -4.48 13.67
CA ARG A 27 -29.60 -5.63 13.67
C ARG A 27 -29.23 -5.94 12.24
N VAL A 28 -27.94 -6.14 11.95
CA VAL A 28 -27.47 -6.49 10.61
C VAL A 28 -26.71 -7.81 10.68
N GLY A 29 -27.09 -8.78 9.86
CA GLY A 29 -26.47 -10.10 9.88
C GLY A 29 -26.94 -10.98 11.03
N ARG A 30 -26.41 -12.21 11.07
CA ARG A 30 -26.79 -13.28 12.00
C ARG A 30 -25.71 -13.56 13.06
N ALA A 31 -24.51 -12.98 12.92
CA ALA A 31 -23.40 -13.22 13.84
C ALA A 31 -23.73 -12.81 15.29
N LYS A 32 -23.35 -13.67 16.23
CA LYS A 32 -23.46 -13.47 17.69
C LYS A 32 -22.08 -13.62 18.36
N LEU A 33 -21.88 -12.95 19.49
CA LEU A 33 -20.59 -12.97 20.20
C LEU A 33 -20.45 -14.22 21.08
N LYS A 34 -19.36 -14.98 20.93
CA LYS A 34 -19.09 -16.21 21.73
C LYS A 34 -18.91 -15.92 23.22
N THR A 35 -18.38 -14.75 23.56
CA THR A 35 -18.21 -14.30 24.94
C THR A 35 -18.19 -12.77 24.91
N PRO A 36 -18.91 -12.06 25.79
CA PRO A 36 -18.85 -10.60 25.83
C PRO A 36 -17.48 -10.19 26.35
N ARG A 37 -16.53 -9.93 25.44
CA ARG A 37 -15.15 -9.54 25.82
C ARG A 37 -15.06 -8.15 26.47
N THR A 38 -16.17 -7.41 26.56
CA THR A 38 -16.27 -6.14 27.30
C THR A 38 -17.74 -5.81 27.60
N LEU A 39 -18.36 -6.43 28.61
CA LEU A 39 -19.57 -5.93 29.27
C LEU A 39 -19.56 -6.35 30.75
N ARG A 40 -20.15 -5.52 31.60
CA ARG A 40 -20.20 -5.69 33.07
C ARG A 40 -20.85 -7.04 33.47
N PRO A 41 -20.63 -7.51 34.72
CA PRO A 41 -21.22 -8.76 35.24
C PRO A 41 -22.75 -8.77 35.42
N ASP A 42 -23.46 -7.69 35.10
CA ASP A 42 -24.86 -7.47 35.47
C ASP A 42 -25.90 -7.89 34.41
N LEU A 43 -25.47 -8.45 33.27
CA LEU A 43 -26.38 -8.92 32.20
C LEU A 43 -26.08 -10.38 31.80
N THR A 44 -26.27 -11.28 32.76
CA THR A 44 -26.19 -12.73 32.57
C THR A 44 -27.53 -13.26 32.02
N ASN A 45 -27.70 -13.37 30.68
CA ASN A 45 -28.50 -14.45 30.02
C ASN A 45 -28.86 -14.31 28.52
N HIS A 46 -28.31 -13.37 27.74
CA HIS A 46 -28.65 -13.30 26.30
C HIS A 46 -27.43 -13.24 25.39
N ALA A 47 -27.43 -14.09 24.35
CA ALA A 47 -26.48 -14.04 23.25
C ALA A 47 -26.54 -12.66 22.56
N PHE A 48 -25.52 -11.84 22.76
CA PHE A 48 -25.46 -10.50 22.15
C PHE A 48 -25.21 -10.63 20.64
N HIS A 49 -26.11 -10.04 19.83
CA HIS A 49 -25.86 -9.85 18.40
C HIS A 49 -24.55 -9.05 18.22
N ALA A 50 -23.66 -9.54 17.37
CA ALA A 50 -22.35 -8.93 17.17
C ALA A 50 -22.42 -7.57 16.46
N LEU A 51 -23.41 -7.41 15.58
CA LEU A 51 -23.55 -6.27 14.69
C LEU A 51 -24.89 -5.56 14.96
N GLN A 52 -24.83 -4.55 15.83
CA GLN A 52 -25.98 -3.72 16.22
C GLN A 52 -25.73 -2.28 15.81
N LEU A 53 -26.62 -1.73 14.99
CA LEU A 53 -26.55 -0.39 14.46
C LEU A 53 -27.48 0.52 15.26
N GLU A 54 -26.90 1.24 16.21
CA GLU A 54 -27.58 2.14 17.16
C GLU A 54 -27.28 3.63 16.93
N GLU A 55 -26.11 3.94 16.38
CA GLU A 55 -25.65 5.30 16.12
C GLU A 55 -24.74 5.31 14.89
N ILE A 56 -24.84 6.36 14.07
CA ILE A 56 -23.85 6.66 13.04
C ILE A 56 -22.92 7.77 13.51
N ALA A 57 -21.62 7.60 13.30
CA ALA A 57 -20.63 8.66 13.48
C ALA A 57 -19.83 8.90 12.21
N PHE A 58 -19.57 10.16 11.89
CA PHE A 58 -18.74 10.55 10.76
C PHE A 58 -18.05 11.89 11.00
N THR A 59 -16.82 12.02 10.54
CA THR A 59 -16.05 13.25 10.58
C THR A 59 -16.09 13.94 9.23
N ALA A 60 -16.61 15.17 9.20
CA ALA A 60 -16.52 16.04 8.03
C ALA A 60 -15.18 16.79 8.03
N TYR A 61 -14.48 16.74 6.90
CA TYR A 61 -13.33 17.61 6.59
C TYR A 61 -13.73 18.53 5.44
N TYR A 62 -13.52 19.84 5.57
CA TYR A 62 -14.09 20.83 4.65
C TYR A 62 -13.26 22.13 4.58
N PRO A 63 -13.39 22.94 3.51
CA PRO A 63 -12.87 24.30 3.48
C PRO A 63 -13.47 25.13 4.61
N ALA A 64 -12.64 25.71 5.48
CA ALA A 64 -13.10 26.46 6.66
C ALA A 64 -12.95 27.97 6.51
N ASP A 65 -13.88 28.72 7.10
CA ASP A 65 -13.70 30.13 7.37
C ASP A 65 -12.89 30.28 8.67
N THR A 66 -11.66 30.79 8.57
CA THR A 66 -10.75 30.96 9.72
C THR A 66 -10.70 32.39 10.24
N SER A 67 -11.59 33.26 9.79
CA SER A 67 -11.63 34.68 10.18
C SER A 67 -11.82 34.88 11.70
N SER A 68 -12.48 33.95 12.38
CA SER A 68 -12.67 33.93 13.83
C SER A 68 -11.49 33.34 14.64
N ASN A 69 -10.38 33.00 13.98
CA ASN A 69 -9.21 32.33 14.57
C ASN A 69 -9.56 31.07 15.40
N PRO A 70 -10.25 30.08 14.81
CA PRO A 70 -10.70 28.88 15.52
C PRO A 70 -9.55 28.02 16.05
N CYS A 71 -9.83 27.17 17.04
CA CYS A 71 -8.83 26.29 17.64
C CYS A 71 -8.24 25.32 16.60
N LYS A 72 -6.92 25.35 16.44
CA LYS A 72 -6.17 24.50 15.50
C LYS A 72 -5.53 23.34 16.23
N GLY A 73 -5.76 22.13 15.73
CA GLY A 73 -5.17 20.91 16.29
C GLY A 73 -6.17 20.10 17.12
N PHE A 74 -6.47 18.89 16.68
CA PHE A 74 -7.26 17.93 17.46
C PHE A 74 -6.50 16.61 17.64
N ASP A 75 -6.91 15.81 18.63
CA ASP A 75 -6.24 14.54 18.95
C ASP A 75 -6.33 13.55 17.79
N TRP A 76 -5.19 12.97 17.41
CA TRP A 76 -5.17 11.95 16.37
C TRP A 76 -5.79 10.63 16.83
N LEU A 77 -5.61 10.24 18.10
CA LEU A 77 -6.27 9.07 18.66
C LEU A 77 -7.53 9.44 19.43
N PHE A 78 -8.53 8.58 19.29
CA PHE A 78 -9.78 8.65 20.03
C PHE A 78 -9.56 8.48 21.55
N ARG A 79 -10.34 9.22 22.35
CA ARG A 79 -10.35 9.15 23.81
C ARG A 79 -11.58 8.39 24.33
N PRO A 80 -11.45 7.58 25.40
CA PRO A 80 -10.25 7.41 26.23
C PRO A 80 -9.17 6.56 25.53
N LEU A 81 -7.90 6.83 25.84
CA LEU A 81 -6.77 6.13 25.21
C LEU A 81 -6.73 4.63 25.57
N SER A 82 -7.39 4.22 26.66
CA SER A 82 -7.56 2.81 27.03
C SER A 82 -8.22 1.99 25.92
N ASP A 83 -9.21 2.56 25.24
CA ASP A 83 -9.96 1.87 24.20
C ASP A 83 -9.15 1.80 22.92
N SER A 84 -8.47 2.90 22.56
CA SER A 84 -7.53 2.92 21.45
C SER A 84 -6.41 1.90 21.65
N LEU A 85 -5.89 1.75 22.88
CA LEU A 85 -4.89 0.76 23.23
C LEU A 85 -5.42 -0.67 23.11
N LEU A 86 -6.59 -0.95 23.69
CA LEU A 86 -7.23 -2.27 23.66
C LEU A 86 -7.60 -2.67 22.22
N GLY A 87 -8.10 -1.73 21.44
CA GLY A 87 -8.42 -1.92 20.03
C GLY A 87 -7.19 -2.24 19.19
N LEU A 88 -6.11 -1.46 19.35
CA LEU A 88 -4.87 -1.69 18.63
C LEU A 88 -4.19 -3.00 19.03
N SER A 89 -4.18 -3.33 20.33
CA SER A 89 -3.63 -4.60 20.84
C SER A 89 -4.37 -5.80 20.30
N THR A 90 -5.70 -5.74 20.28
CA THR A 90 -6.56 -6.79 19.73
C THR A 90 -6.38 -6.94 18.22
N TYR A 91 -6.29 -5.82 17.49
CA TYR A 91 -6.06 -5.82 16.04
C TYR A 91 -4.69 -6.37 15.65
N MET A 92 -3.62 -5.91 16.32
CA MET A 92 -2.25 -6.33 16.01
C MET A 92 -1.88 -7.70 16.59
N GLY A 93 -2.65 -8.23 17.55
CA GLY A 93 -2.30 -9.44 18.29
C GLY A 93 -1.11 -9.25 19.23
N VAL A 94 -0.86 -8.02 19.69
CA VAL A 94 0.27 -7.64 20.56
C VAL A 94 -0.26 -7.21 21.91
N SER A 95 0.40 -7.57 23.01
CA SER A 95 -0.03 -7.18 24.36
C SER A 95 -0.11 -5.65 24.54
N SER A 96 -1.17 -5.17 25.20
CA SER A 96 -1.37 -3.75 25.52
C SER A 96 -0.19 -3.12 26.26
N TRP A 97 0.53 -3.88 27.09
CA TRP A 97 1.73 -3.40 27.79
C TRP A 97 2.82 -2.91 26.82
N LEU A 98 3.05 -3.63 25.71
CA LEU A 98 4.08 -3.28 24.73
C LEU A 98 3.68 -2.07 23.88
N LEU A 99 2.38 -1.89 23.65
CA LEU A 99 1.85 -0.79 22.84
C LEU A 99 1.62 0.49 23.65
N TRP A 100 1.45 0.38 24.98
CA TRP A 100 1.14 1.49 25.87
C TRP A 100 2.05 2.72 25.67
N PRO A 101 3.39 2.59 25.63
CA PRO A 101 4.26 3.76 25.47
C PRO A 101 4.01 4.51 24.16
N ALA A 102 3.82 3.77 23.06
CA ALA A 102 3.55 4.35 21.75
C ALA A 102 2.15 4.98 21.68
N VAL A 103 1.13 4.29 22.17
CA VAL A 103 -0.25 4.81 22.21
C VAL A 103 -0.34 6.04 23.12
N TYR A 104 0.35 6.05 24.25
CA TYR A 104 0.42 7.21 25.12
C TYR A 104 1.13 8.37 24.42
N LEU A 105 2.30 8.13 23.81
CA LEU A 105 3.06 9.16 23.09
C LEU A 105 2.23 9.81 21.99
N PHE A 106 1.67 9.02 21.07
CA PHE A 106 0.88 9.55 19.97
C PHE A 106 -0.49 10.05 20.42
N GLY A 107 -1.15 9.38 21.34
CA GLY A 107 -2.48 9.78 21.83
C GLY A 107 -2.50 11.00 22.75
N SER A 108 -1.38 11.32 23.40
CA SER A 108 -1.26 12.53 24.23
C SER A 108 -0.67 13.72 23.46
N LEU A 109 0.31 13.47 22.58
CA LEU A 109 1.07 14.56 21.96
C LEU A 109 0.73 14.82 20.50
N LEU A 110 0.28 13.82 19.72
CA LEU A 110 0.09 13.97 18.28
C LEU A 110 -1.23 14.65 17.94
N LYS A 111 -1.13 15.80 17.27
CA LYS A 111 -2.28 16.56 16.77
C LYS A 111 -2.40 16.52 15.25
N VAL A 112 -3.63 16.43 14.76
CA VAL A 112 -3.97 16.66 13.36
C VAL A 112 -4.15 18.16 13.12
N PRO A 113 -3.45 18.79 12.16
CA PRO A 113 -3.38 20.25 12.05
C PRO A 113 -4.58 20.91 11.33
N ALA A 114 -5.81 20.51 11.66
CA ALA A 114 -7.06 21.10 11.16
C ALA A 114 -7.77 21.95 12.22
N PHE A 115 -8.73 22.79 11.81
CA PHE A 115 -9.48 23.70 12.67
C PHE A 115 -10.76 23.03 13.20
N LEU A 116 -10.82 22.79 14.50
CA LEU A 116 -11.92 22.07 15.13
C LEU A 116 -13.18 22.95 15.17
N ASN A 117 -14.29 22.44 14.63
CA ASN A 117 -15.62 23.07 14.62
C ASN A 117 -15.65 24.49 14.01
N ALA A 118 -14.70 24.81 13.12
CA ALA A 118 -14.73 26.06 12.38
C ALA A 118 -15.94 26.11 11.42
N PRO A 119 -16.54 27.29 11.17
CA PRO A 119 -17.59 27.43 10.17
C PRO A 119 -17.11 26.97 8.78
N ILE A 120 -18.00 26.37 8.00
CA ILE A 120 -17.68 26.03 6.61
C ILE A 120 -17.55 27.31 5.78
N LEU A 121 -16.54 27.37 4.91
CA LEU A 121 -16.31 28.49 4.00
C LEU A 121 -17.38 28.51 2.91
N HIS A 122 -18.02 29.65 2.70
CA HIS A 122 -18.96 29.81 1.59
C HIS A 122 -18.20 29.79 0.23
N PRO A 123 -18.63 29.01 -0.77
CA PRO A 123 -17.96 28.92 -2.08
C PRO A 123 -17.78 30.28 -2.77
N GLU A 124 -18.77 31.17 -2.64
CA GLU A 124 -18.69 32.55 -3.17
C GLU A 124 -17.47 33.31 -2.64
N LYS A 125 -17.19 33.22 -1.33
CA LYS A 125 -16.01 33.86 -0.72
C LYS A 125 -14.70 33.25 -1.23
N ALA A 126 -14.73 32.01 -1.68
CA ALA A 126 -13.55 31.26 -2.12
C ALA A 126 -13.22 31.48 -3.61
N HIS A 127 -14.24 31.53 -4.47
CA HIS A 127 -14.07 31.53 -5.92
C HIS A 127 -14.58 32.81 -6.61
N GLY A 128 -15.34 33.65 -5.91
CA GLY A 128 -16.06 34.79 -6.50
C GLY A 128 -17.27 34.38 -7.35
N ASP A 129 -17.54 33.07 -7.47
CA ASP A 129 -18.68 32.52 -8.19
C ASP A 129 -19.80 32.17 -7.18
N ILE A 130 -20.96 32.80 -7.38
CA ILE A 130 -22.15 32.71 -6.53
C ILE A 130 -22.92 31.39 -6.70
N GLU A 131 -22.70 30.66 -7.79
CA GLU A 131 -23.37 29.38 -8.07
C GLU A 131 -22.49 28.15 -7.77
N GLN A 132 -21.22 28.36 -7.44
CA GLN A 132 -20.31 27.26 -7.15
C GLN A 132 -20.75 26.51 -5.88
N GLN A 133 -20.69 25.18 -5.93
CA GLN A 133 -20.94 24.30 -4.78
C GLN A 133 -19.68 23.48 -4.45
N TRP A 134 -19.51 23.11 -3.18
CA TRP A 134 -18.48 22.16 -2.79
C TRP A 134 -18.89 20.72 -3.15
N PRO A 135 -18.08 19.97 -3.91
CA PRO A 135 -18.33 18.56 -4.18
C PRO A 135 -18.32 17.73 -2.89
N LEU A 136 -19.25 16.78 -2.78
CA LEU A 136 -19.35 15.87 -1.64
C LEU A 136 -18.60 14.57 -1.88
N VAL A 137 -17.74 14.19 -0.95
CA VAL A 137 -16.98 12.94 -0.93
C VAL A 137 -17.38 12.12 0.28
N ILE A 138 -17.76 10.86 0.09
CA ILE A 138 -17.98 9.89 1.16
C ILE A 138 -16.73 9.01 1.26
N PHE A 139 -16.16 8.88 2.46
CA PHE A 139 -14.95 8.10 2.69
C PHE A 139 -15.17 6.96 3.70
N SER A 140 -14.77 5.73 3.32
CA SER A 140 -14.81 4.54 4.18
C SER A 140 -13.40 4.03 4.52
N HIS A 141 -13.12 3.80 5.81
CA HIS A 141 -11.81 3.36 6.27
C HIS A 141 -11.59 1.84 6.13
N GLY A 142 -10.32 1.44 6.09
CA GLY A 142 -9.90 0.04 6.11
C GLY A 142 -10.10 -0.67 7.45
N LEU A 143 -9.72 -1.95 7.50
CA LEU A 143 -9.71 -2.76 8.71
C LEU A 143 -8.68 -2.22 9.72
N GLY A 144 -9.03 -2.12 10.99
CA GLY A 144 -8.21 -1.44 12.00
C GLY A 144 -8.13 0.09 11.79
N GLY A 145 -9.01 0.66 10.95
CA GLY A 145 -9.12 2.10 10.77
C GLY A 145 -9.88 2.80 11.91
N SER A 146 -9.95 4.12 11.83
CA SER A 146 -10.78 5.00 12.66
C SER A 146 -11.17 6.23 11.85
N ARG A 147 -12.01 7.12 12.41
CA ARG A 147 -12.39 8.41 11.78
C ARG A 147 -11.22 9.37 11.54
N THR A 148 -10.09 9.14 12.22
CA THR A 148 -8.89 9.97 12.17
C THR A 148 -7.69 9.28 11.53
N ALA A 149 -7.76 7.97 11.24
CA ALA A 149 -6.64 7.21 10.65
C ALA A 149 -6.29 7.62 9.21
N TYR A 150 -7.14 8.43 8.57
CA TYR A 150 -6.98 8.94 7.20
C TYR A 150 -7.12 10.47 7.16
N SER A 151 -6.90 11.15 8.30
CA SER A 151 -7.12 12.58 8.44
C SER A 151 -6.29 13.40 7.44
N GLN A 152 -5.08 12.96 7.09
CA GLN A 152 -4.25 13.64 6.10
C GLN A 152 -4.82 13.50 4.69
N TYR A 153 -5.34 12.32 4.35
CA TYR A 153 -5.95 12.09 3.03
C TYR A 153 -7.23 12.92 2.88
N CYS A 154 -8.14 12.81 3.86
CA CYS A 154 -9.39 13.57 3.87
C CYS A 154 -9.14 15.08 3.92
N SER A 155 -8.18 15.55 4.71
CA SER A 155 -7.83 16.96 4.79
C SER A 155 -7.23 17.48 3.48
N ARG A 156 -6.44 16.71 2.76
CA ARG A 156 -5.89 17.13 1.46
C ARG A 156 -6.96 17.24 0.38
N LEU A 157 -7.95 16.34 0.39
CA LEU A 157 -9.13 16.48 -0.46
C LEU A 157 -9.93 17.73 -0.07
N ALA A 158 -10.13 17.96 1.24
CA ALA A 158 -10.85 19.14 1.72
C ALA A 158 -10.15 20.46 1.37
N ALA A 159 -8.84 20.52 1.55
CA ALA A 159 -8.02 21.68 1.21
C ALA A 159 -8.06 22.01 -0.30
N SER A 160 -8.42 21.04 -1.15
CA SER A 160 -8.63 21.24 -2.60
C SER A 160 -10.03 21.78 -2.96
N GLY A 161 -10.89 22.05 -1.97
CA GLY A 161 -12.24 22.55 -2.20
C GLY A 161 -13.30 21.45 -2.30
N LYS A 162 -13.30 20.50 -1.36
CA LYS A 162 -14.28 19.39 -1.32
C LYS A 162 -14.77 19.17 0.11
N VAL A 163 -16.01 18.72 0.31
CA VAL A 163 -16.50 18.30 1.63
C VAL A 163 -16.38 16.79 1.74
N VAL A 164 -15.61 16.29 2.70
CA VAL A 164 -15.33 14.86 2.87
C VAL A 164 -15.97 14.34 4.14
N LEU A 165 -16.91 13.41 4.03
CA LEU A 165 -17.56 12.72 5.14
C LEU A 165 -16.89 11.36 5.36
N ALA A 166 -15.97 11.28 6.33
CA ALA A 166 -15.28 10.06 6.70
C ALA A 166 -16.03 9.32 7.81
N LEU A 167 -16.57 8.13 7.51
CA LEU A 167 -17.34 7.35 8.49
C LEU A 167 -16.43 6.78 9.59
N GLU A 168 -16.96 6.66 10.81
CA GLU A 168 -16.45 5.78 11.87
C GLU A 168 -17.35 4.56 11.96
N HIS A 169 -16.95 3.46 11.33
CA HIS A 169 -17.81 2.28 11.26
C HIS A 169 -18.02 1.64 12.66
N ARG A 170 -19.28 1.37 13.03
CA ARG A 170 -19.69 0.73 14.30
C ARG A 170 -19.73 -0.80 14.21
N ASP A 171 -19.30 -1.36 13.09
CA ASP A 171 -19.31 -2.79 12.76
C ASP A 171 -18.23 -3.62 13.48
N GLY A 172 -17.40 -3.01 14.32
CA GLY A 172 -16.26 -3.67 14.96
C GLY A 172 -15.10 -3.98 14.00
N SER A 173 -15.05 -3.37 12.83
CA SER A 173 -13.91 -3.49 11.90
C SER A 173 -12.81 -2.46 12.18
N GLY A 174 -13.12 -1.34 12.83
CA GLY A 174 -12.16 -0.34 13.28
C GLY A 174 -11.35 -0.78 14.50
N MET A 175 -10.37 0.03 14.90
CA MET A 175 -9.61 -0.23 16.13
C MET A 175 -10.52 -0.27 17.35
N ALA A 176 -11.21 0.85 17.60
CA ALA A 176 -12.16 1.00 18.69
C ALA A 176 -13.11 2.15 18.37
N CYS A 177 -14.33 2.05 18.88
CA CYS A 177 -15.31 3.13 18.83
C CYS A 177 -16.31 3.02 19.99
N ARG A 178 -17.01 4.11 20.32
CA ARG A 178 -17.97 4.17 21.44
C ARG A 178 -19.30 4.78 20.99
N PRO A 179 -20.25 3.97 20.48
CA PRO A 179 -21.60 4.47 20.26
C PRO A 179 -22.23 4.94 21.58
N ARG A 180 -23.11 5.95 21.47
CA ARG A 180 -23.92 6.45 22.59
C ARG A 180 -25.22 5.65 22.69
N SER A 181 -25.67 5.42 23.93
CA SER A 181 -27.07 5.06 24.15
C SER A 181 -27.94 6.28 23.93
N TRP A 182 -28.97 6.12 23.10
CA TRP A 182 -29.97 7.15 22.81
C TRP A 182 -31.31 6.87 23.50
N GLU A 183 -31.33 5.94 24.47
CA GLU A 183 -32.48 5.61 25.30
C GLU A 183 -32.43 6.38 26.63
N GLY A 184 -33.52 7.07 26.98
CA GLY A 184 -33.65 7.84 28.22
C GLY A 184 -32.92 9.21 28.23
N ASN A 185 -32.98 9.91 29.37
CA ASN A 185 -32.35 11.24 29.56
C ASN A 185 -30.84 11.17 29.85
N THR A 186 -30.27 9.96 30.00
CA THR A 186 -28.85 9.76 30.33
C THR A 186 -28.11 9.20 29.13
N LYS A 187 -27.45 10.08 28.36
CA LYS A 187 -26.53 9.71 27.24
C LYS A 187 -25.21 9.05 27.71
N ASP A 188 -25.13 8.63 28.97
CA ASP A 188 -23.89 8.27 29.68
C ASP A 188 -23.47 6.79 29.54
N THR A 189 -24.33 5.91 29.04
CA THR A 189 -23.96 4.49 28.87
C THR A 189 -23.27 4.28 27.53
N HIS A 190 -21.96 4.52 27.50
CA HIS A 190 -21.12 4.22 26.36
C HIS A 190 -20.63 2.77 26.38
N ARG A 191 -20.97 1.97 25.36
CA ARG A 191 -20.35 0.67 25.11
C ARG A 191 -19.11 0.85 24.24
N SER A 192 -17.97 0.26 24.62
CA SER A 192 -16.81 0.19 23.75
C SER A 192 -16.96 -0.97 22.78
N ILE A 193 -16.93 -0.67 21.48
CA ILE A 193 -16.81 -1.67 20.42
C ILE A 193 -15.35 -1.67 20.02
N VAL A 194 -14.66 -2.78 20.24
CA VAL A 194 -13.28 -3.00 19.80
C VAL A 194 -13.25 -3.92 18.59
N TYR A 195 -12.11 -3.98 17.93
CA TYR A 195 -11.89 -4.83 16.77
C TYR A 195 -12.37 -6.28 16.96
N LEU A 196 -13.30 -6.71 16.09
CA LEU A 196 -13.88 -8.05 16.07
C LEU A 196 -13.15 -8.95 15.07
N ARG A 197 -12.81 -10.16 15.53
CA ARG A 197 -12.22 -11.23 14.72
C ARG A 197 -13.29 -12.28 14.40
N GLU A 198 -13.09 -13.00 13.29
CA GLU A 198 -13.92 -14.16 12.93
C GLU A 198 -14.03 -15.17 14.08
N THR A 199 -12.95 -15.36 14.84
CA THR A 199 -12.93 -16.27 15.99
C THR A 199 -13.82 -15.84 17.14
N ASP A 200 -14.19 -14.55 17.24
CA ASP A 200 -14.96 -13.98 18.34
C ASP A 200 -16.48 -14.17 18.17
N VAL A 201 -16.92 -14.57 16.98
CA VAL A 201 -18.35 -14.73 16.63
C VAL A 201 -18.73 -16.18 16.34
N TYR A 202 -20.02 -16.47 16.43
CA TYR A 202 -20.68 -17.70 16.00
C TYR A 202 -22.05 -17.38 15.39
N TRP A 203 -22.65 -18.36 14.70
CA TRP A 203 -23.99 -18.26 14.14
C TRP A 203 -24.90 -19.28 14.82
N GLU A 204 -26.16 -18.90 15.09
CA GLU A 204 -27.16 -19.87 15.54
C GLU A 204 -27.34 -20.96 14.48
N ASP A 205 -27.59 -22.19 14.96
CA ASP A 205 -27.64 -23.43 14.18
C ASP A 205 -26.29 -24.00 13.71
N GLY A 206 -25.16 -23.35 14.05
CA GLY A 206 -23.81 -23.86 13.74
C GLY A 206 -23.42 -23.77 12.26
N GLU A 207 -24.31 -23.27 11.40
CA GLU A 207 -24.08 -23.09 9.97
C GLU A 207 -23.56 -21.69 9.67
N GLU A 208 -22.24 -21.59 9.45
CA GLU A 208 -21.60 -20.36 8.97
C GLU A 208 -22.17 -19.96 7.59
N PRO A 209 -22.51 -18.68 7.37
CA PRO A 209 -22.95 -18.21 6.05
C PRO A 209 -21.90 -18.53 4.98
N THR A 210 -22.30 -19.26 3.92
CA THR A 210 -21.40 -19.62 2.82
C THR A 210 -21.40 -18.59 1.69
N ASP A 211 -22.26 -17.57 1.76
CA ASP A 211 -22.38 -16.49 0.78
C ASP A 211 -21.09 -15.69 0.59
N PHE A 212 -20.25 -15.66 1.63
CA PHE A 212 -19.00 -14.90 1.64
C PHE A 212 -17.84 -15.80 2.07
N PRO A 213 -16.65 -15.66 1.45
CA PRO A 213 -15.44 -16.39 1.88
C PRO A 213 -15.03 -16.09 3.33
N LYS A 214 -15.48 -14.94 3.86
CA LYS A 214 -15.27 -14.48 5.23
C LYS A 214 -16.61 -14.02 5.80
N PRO A 215 -17.35 -14.88 6.52
CA PRO A 215 -18.74 -14.65 6.86
C PRO A 215 -18.97 -13.37 7.68
N LEU A 216 -18.18 -13.13 8.75
CA LEU A 216 -18.28 -11.88 9.53
C LEU A 216 -17.99 -10.67 8.65
N ARG A 217 -16.98 -10.74 7.77
CA ARG A 217 -16.65 -9.62 6.89
C ARG A 217 -17.75 -9.33 5.87
N GLY A 218 -18.44 -10.36 5.39
CA GLY A 218 -19.63 -10.20 4.55
C GLY A 218 -20.76 -9.46 5.26
N GLU A 219 -21.08 -9.85 6.49
CA GLU A 219 -22.09 -9.16 7.30
C GLU A 219 -21.67 -7.73 7.68
N GLN A 220 -20.38 -7.49 7.95
CA GLN A 220 -19.82 -6.15 8.15
C GLN A 220 -19.94 -5.26 6.89
N LEU A 221 -19.73 -5.80 5.69
CA LEU A 221 -19.97 -5.05 4.46
C LEU A 221 -21.43 -4.61 4.36
N ALA A 222 -22.38 -5.48 4.70
CA ALA A 222 -23.79 -5.12 4.75
C ALA A 222 -24.05 -4.01 5.77
N PHE A 223 -23.46 -4.11 6.96
CA PHE A 223 -23.55 -3.09 8.01
C PHE A 223 -23.06 -1.73 7.52
N ARG A 224 -21.88 -1.69 6.90
CA ARG A 224 -21.29 -0.46 6.35
C ARG A 224 -22.13 0.17 5.25
N ARG A 225 -22.83 -0.63 4.41
CA ARG A 225 -23.80 -0.09 3.44
C ARG A 225 -24.93 0.67 4.14
N HIS A 226 -25.52 0.08 5.18
CA HIS A 226 -26.55 0.76 5.98
C HIS A 226 -26.03 2.06 6.58
N GLU A 227 -24.82 2.06 7.15
CA GLU A 227 -24.21 3.27 7.71
C GLU A 227 -24.06 4.39 6.69
N ILE A 228 -23.58 4.06 5.48
CA ILE A 228 -23.40 5.05 4.40
C ILE A 228 -24.75 5.66 3.98
N TYR A 229 -25.79 4.84 3.78
CA TYR A 229 -27.11 5.35 3.38
C TYR A 229 -27.75 6.22 4.48
N ILE A 230 -27.68 5.79 5.75
CA ILE A 230 -28.24 6.55 6.87
C ILE A 230 -27.48 7.85 7.06
N MET A 231 -26.14 7.81 7.05
CA MET A 231 -25.27 8.99 7.12
C MET A 231 -25.65 10.00 6.03
N TYR A 232 -25.70 9.54 4.77
CA TYR A 232 -25.95 10.40 3.63
C TYR A 232 -27.31 11.09 3.74
N ARG A 233 -28.37 10.34 4.05
CA ARG A 233 -29.72 10.88 4.26
C ARG A 233 -29.77 11.86 5.43
N ALA A 234 -29.10 11.54 6.54
CA ALA A 234 -29.06 12.40 7.72
C ALA A 234 -28.34 13.72 7.43
N PHE A 235 -27.23 13.65 6.71
CA PHE A 235 -26.46 14.82 6.30
C PHE A 235 -27.24 15.70 5.32
N GLN A 236 -27.91 15.13 4.31
CA GLN A 236 -28.76 15.89 3.38
C GLN A 236 -29.86 16.67 4.12
N LYS A 237 -30.57 16.01 5.04
CA LYS A 237 -31.60 16.67 5.86
C LYS A 237 -31.03 17.75 6.77
N PHE A 238 -29.83 17.54 7.32
CA PHE A 238 -29.13 18.53 8.15
C PHE A 238 -28.82 19.82 7.36
N ILE A 239 -28.25 19.71 6.15
CA ILE A 239 -27.90 20.87 5.34
C ILE A 239 -29.12 21.56 4.72
N GLN A 240 -30.21 20.83 4.48
CA GLN A 240 -31.45 21.36 3.89
C GLN A 240 -32.44 21.95 4.91
N LYS A 241 -32.24 21.74 6.22
CA LYS A 241 -33.22 22.11 7.27
C LYS A 241 -34.62 21.50 7.08
N THR A 242 -34.72 20.34 6.42
CA THR A 242 -36.00 19.74 5.99
C THR A 242 -36.69 18.88 7.05
N SER A 243 -36.09 18.66 8.22
CA SER A 243 -36.71 17.97 9.37
C SER A 243 -35.94 18.22 10.66
N GLU A 244 -36.59 18.04 11.83
CA GLU A 244 -35.91 17.86 13.12
C GLU A 244 -35.13 16.53 13.11
N ILE A 245 -33.95 16.53 12.47
CA ILE A 245 -33.00 15.45 12.62
C ILE A 245 -32.18 15.67 13.88
N GLU A 246 -32.09 14.61 14.67
CA GLU A 246 -31.24 14.52 15.83
C GLU A 246 -29.80 14.27 15.37
N ILE A 247 -29.10 15.36 15.03
CA ILE A 247 -27.66 15.36 14.70
C ILE A 247 -26.92 16.26 15.68
N GLU A 248 -25.86 15.72 16.26
CA GLU A 248 -25.08 16.40 17.29
C GLU A 248 -23.60 16.35 16.96
N ASN A 249 -22.84 17.25 17.59
CA ASN A 249 -21.40 17.13 17.65
C ASN A 249 -21.04 16.01 18.63
N ILE A 250 -20.05 15.18 18.29
CA ILE A 250 -19.62 14.08 19.16
C ILE A 250 -19.10 14.54 20.52
N ASP A 251 -18.54 15.76 20.58
CA ASP A 251 -17.98 16.35 21.80
C ASP A 251 -19.06 17.10 22.61
N GLY A 252 -20.33 17.08 22.17
CA GLY A 252 -21.44 17.79 22.82
C GLY A 252 -21.43 19.31 22.61
N ILE A 253 -20.52 19.82 21.80
CA ILE A 253 -20.41 21.25 21.47
C ILE A 253 -21.55 21.64 20.51
N PRO A 254 -22.24 22.78 20.71
CA PRO A 254 -23.25 23.25 19.77
C PRO A 254 -22.70 23.38 18.34
N LEU A 255 -23.43 22.80 17.38
CA LEU A 255 -23.09 22.91 15.95
C LEU A 255 -23.51 24.27 15.40
N ASP A 256 -22.63 24.91 14.62
CA ASP A 256 -22.98 26.08 13.82
C ASP A 256 -23.84 25.67 12.61
N LYS A 257 -25.12 25.35 12.84
CA LYS A 257 -26.04 24.89 11.80
C LYS A 257 -26.23 25.92 10.68
N ALA A 258 -25.97 27.21 10.95
CA ALA A 258 -26.19 28.28 9.99
C ALA A 258 -25.19 28.21 8.83
N SER A 259 -23.89 28.03 9.10
CA SER A 259 -22.89 27.94 8.02
C SER A 259 -23.10 26.73 7.10
N TRP A 260 -23.53 25.59 7.63
CA TRP A 260 -23.81 24.37 6.86
C TRP A 260 -25.05 24.43 5.97
N SER A 261 -25.95 25.37 6.23
CA SER A 261 -27.23 25.52 5.52
C SER A 261 -27.26 26.76 4.62
N GLY A 262 -26.08 27.23 4.22
CA GLY A 262 -25.93 28.27 3.21
C GLY A 262 -26.51 27.84 1.86
N LEU A 263 -27.01 28.82 1.11
CA LEU A 263 -27.57 28.64 -0.22
C LEU A 263 -26.81 29.49 -1.24
N THR A 264 -26.70 29.00 -2.47
CA THR A 264 -26.29 29.78 -3.64
C THR A 264 -27.38 30.78 -4.02
N SER A 265 -27.09 31.70 -4.95
CA SER A 265 -28.10 32.66 -5.46
C SER A 265 -29.31 31.98 -6.12
N SER A 266 -29.12 30.82 -6.76
CA SER A 266 -30.22 29.99 -7.29
C SER A 266 -31.04 29.25 -6.23
N GLY A 267 -30.66 29.35 -4.94
CA GLY A 267 -31.33 28.66 -3.84
C GLY A 267 -30.88 27.21 -3.64
N SER A 268 -29.81 26.78 -4.32
CA SER A 268 -29.22 25.45 -4.13
C SER A 268 -28.33 25.41 -2.89
N SER A 269 -28.17 24.26 -2.23
CA SER A 269 -27.24 24.13 -1.10
C SER A 269 -25.80 24.45 -1.52
N ILE A 270 -24.99 25.05 -0.66
CA ILE A 270 -23.55 25.26 -0.95
C ILE A 270 -22.75 23.94 -1.07
N ILE A 271 -23.33 22.80 -0.70
CA ILE A 271 -22.73 21.48 -0.83
C ILE A 271 -23.50 20.70 -1.90
N LYS A 272 -22.77 20.22 -2.91
CA LYS A 272 -23.34 19.44 -4.01
C LYS A 272 -23.66 18.03 -3.53
N HIS A 273 -24.94 17.78 -3.23
CA HIS A 273 -25.40 16.54 -2.61
C HIS A 273 -26.53 15.84 -3.39
N SER A 274 -27.13 16.46 -4.40
CA SER A 274 -28.25 15.90 -5.18
C SER A 274 -27.80 15.11 -6.40
N GLU A 275 -26.57 15.35 -6.85
CA GLU A 275 -25.90 14.72 -7.98
C GLU A 275 -24.38 14.76 -7.77
N ASP A 276 -23.64 13.99 -8.57
CA ASP A 276 -22.17 13.95 -8.56
C ASP A 276 -21.51 13.69 -7.20
N VAL A 277 -22.09 12.79 -6.40
CA VAL A 277 -21.46 12.36 -5.16
C VAL A 277 -20.23 11.50 -5.48
N ILE A 278 -19.14 11.72 -4.75
CA ILE A 278 -17.91 10.98 -4.92
C ILE A 278 -17.82 9.92 -3.80
N LEU A 279 -17.42 8.71 -4.14
CA LEU A 279 -17.13 7.66 -3.16
C LEU A 279 -15.64 7.36 -3.12
N ALA A 280 -15.08 7.20 -1.93
CA ALA A 280 -13.71 6.78 -1.74
C ALA A 280 -13.59 5.77 -0.60
N GLY A 281 -12.65 4.84 -0.71
CA GLY A 281 -12.40 3.91 0.38
C GLY A 281 -11.06 3.22 0.27
N HIS A 282 -10.46 2.91 1.43
CA HIS A 282 -9.19 2.20 1.51
C HIS A 282 -9.36 0.78 2.04
N SER A 283 -8.67 -0.21 1.46
CA SER A 283 -8.65 -1.59 1.97
C SER A 283 -10.07 -2.19 2.09
N PHE A 284 -10.52 -2.51 3.29
CA PHE A 284 -11.91 -2.93 3.55
C PHE A 284 -12.95 -1.85 3.19
N GLY A 285 -12.59 -0.57 3.26
CA GLY A 285 -13.39 0.53 2.73
C GLY A 285 -13.47 0.53 1.19
N GLY A 286 -12.44 0.02 0.51
CA GLY A 286 -12.50 -0.25 -0.93
C GLY A 286 -13.47 -1.38 -1.26
N ALA A 287 -13.46 -2.46 -0.46
CA ALA A 287 -14.47 -3.52 -0.55
C ALA A 287 -15.89 -3.00 -0.26
N THR A 288 -16.01 -2.07 0.69
CA THR A 288 -17.27 -1.38 1.01
C THR A 288 -17.79 -0.62 -0.20
N ALA A 289 -16.91 0.07 -0.94
CA ALA A 289 -17.30 0.79 -2.15
C ALA A 289 -17.84 -0.15 -3.24
N PHE A 290 -17.12 -1.25 -3.52
CA PHE A 290 -17.61 -2.26 -4.45
C PHE A 290 -18.95 -2.87 -4.00
N SER A 291 -19.05 -3.22 -2.72
CA SER A 291 -20.23 -3.85 -2.15
C SER A 291 -21.47 -2.93 -2.20
N LEU A 292 -21.30 -1.64 -1.96
CA LEU A 292 -22.36 -0.63 -2.03
C LEU A 292 -22.95 -0.54 -3.44
N LEU A 293 -22.08 -0.56 -4.45
CA LEU A 293 -22.46 -0.36 -5.85
C LEU A 293 -22.90 -1.65 -6.55
N SER A 294 -22.58 -2.81 -5.99
CA SER A 294 -23.01 -4.12 -6.49
C SER A 294 -24.29 -4.64 -5.84
N SER A 295 -24.87 -3.87 -4.91
CA SER A 295 -26.05 -4.28 -4.14
C SER A 295 -27.22 -3.36 -4.43
N LYS A 296 -28.43 -3.92 -4.56
CA LYS A 296 -29.66 -3.13 -4.58
C LYS A 296 -29.75 -2.33 -3.27
N PRO A 297 -30.05 -1.01 -3.32
CA PRO A 297 -30.36 -0.25 -2.12
C PRO A 297 -31.50 -0.93 -1.34
N GLY A 298 -31.40 -0.96 -0.01
CA GLY A 298 -32.51 -1.46 0.82
C GLY A 298 -33.80 -0.68 0.56
N GLU A 299 -34.96 -1.28 0.82
CA GLU A 299 -36.28 -0.69 0.48
C GLU A 299 -36.49 0.72 1.05
N ASN A 300 -35.83 1.04 2.16
CA ASN A 300 -35.91 2.33 2.84
C ASN A 300 -34.93 3.40 2.31
N TYR A 301 -34.14 3.09 1.28
CA TYR A 301 -33.09 3.97 0.76
C TYR A 301 -33.24 4.24 -0.73
N SER A 302 -33.09 5.51 -1.10
CA SER A 302 -32.85 5.90 -2.48
C SER A 302 -31.37 5.68 -2.84
N PRO A 303 -31.06 5.29 -4.09
CA PRO A 303 -29.67 5.22 -4.56
C PRO A 303 -28.95 6.55 -4.34
N ILE A 304 -27.69 6.49 -3.89
CA ILE A 304 -26.81 7.66 -3.84
C ILE A 304 -26.34 7.95 -5.27
N PRO A 305 -26.44 9.19 -5.78
CA PRO A 305 -26.07 9.56 -7.14
C PRO A 305 -24.54 9.66 -7.27
N ILE A 306 -23.88 8.52 -7.15
CA ILE A 306 -22.42 8.41 -7.21
C ILE A 306 -21.97 8.54 -8.66
N SER A 307 -21.06 9.47 -8.95
CA SER A 307 -20.52 9.66 -10.31
C SER A 307 -19.05 9.30 -10.47
N LYS A 308 -18.27 9.34 -9.38
CA LYS A 308 -16.85 8.98 -9.37
C LYS A 308 -16.48 8.17 -8.13
N ILE A 309 -15.55 7.22 -8.31
CA ILE A 309 -15.11 6.34 -7.24
C ILE A 309 -13.59 6.24 -7.23
N ILE A 310 -12.98 6.43 -6.05
CA ILE A 310 -11.56 6.13 -5.81
C ILE A 310 -11.44 4.94 -4.87
N VAL A 311 -10.80 3.89 -5.34
CA VAL A 311 -10.54 2.69 -4.53
C VAL A 311 -9.04 2.64 -4.22
N LEU A 312 -8.69 2.78 -2.95
CA LEU A 312 -7.30 2.75 -2.48
C LEU A 312 -6.97 1.35 -1.97
N ASP A 313 -6.06 0.65 -2.65
CA ASP A 313 -5.51 -0.65 -2.24
C ASP A 313 -6.56 -1.64 -1.68
N PRO A 314 -7.62 -1.97 -2.46
CA PRO A 314 -8.80 -2.67 -1.96
C PRO A 314 -8.46 -4.06 -1.45
N TRP A 315 -9.10 -4.49 -0.36
CA TRP A 315 -9.02 -5.87 0.11
C TRP A 315 -10.19 -6.69 -0.43
N LEU A 316 -9.91 -7.60 -1.36
CA LEU A 316 -10.98 -8.29 -2.11
C LEU A 316 -11.52 -9.58 -1.45
N ASP A 317 -10.79 -10.19 -0.50
CA ASP A 317 -11.21 -11.47 0.11
C ASP A 317 -12.62 -11.48 0.71
N PRO A 318 -13.15 -10.39 1.31
CA PRO A 318 -14.51 -10.36 1.84
C PRO A 318 -15.61 -10.42 0.79
N LEU A 319 -15.30 -10.18 -0.49
CA LEU A 319 -16.30 -10.14 -1.56
C LEU A 319 -16.56 -11.55 -2.11
N PRO A 320 -17.78 -11.84 -2.59
CA PRO A 320 -18.11 -13.13 -3.21
C PRO A 320 -17.38 -13.32 -4.55
N SER A 321 -17.33 -14.55 -5.07
CA SER A 321 -16.75 -14.89 -6.37
C SER A 321 -17.70 -15.81 -7.17
N PRO A 322 -17.97 -15.55 -8.46
CA PRO A 322 -17.46 -14.42 -9.26
C PRO A 322 -18.16 -13.11 -8.88
N GLY A 323 -17.42 -12.00 -8.85
CA GLY A 323 -17.95 -10.68 -8.49
C GLY A 323 -17.07 -9.90 -7.49
N PRO A 324 -17.41 -8.63 -7.18
CA PRO A 324 -18.70 -7.96 -7.38
C PRO A 324 -18.87 -7.25 -8.74
N VAL A 325 -20.08 -7.32 -9.28
CA VAL A 325 -20.48 -6.70 -10.55
C VAL A 325 -21.35 -5.46 -10.33
N PRO A 326 -21.41 -4.51 -11.28
CA PRO A 326 -22.28 -3.34 -11.18
C PRO A 326 -23.75 -3.72 -11.00
N TYR A 327 -24.44 -3.09 -10.04
CA TYR A 327 -25.88 -3.21 -9.94
C TYR A 327 -26.55 -2.43 -11.07
N VAL A 328 -27.33 -3.12 -11.89
CA VAL A 328 -28.13 -2.51 -12.96
C VAL A 328 -29.55 -2.32 -12.45
N THR A 329 -30.02 -1.07 -12.38
CA THR A 329 -31.43 -0.78 -12.11
C THR A 329 -32.30 -1.37 -13.22
N PRO A 330 -33.30 -2.21 -12.92
CA PRO A 330 -34.22 -2.69 -13.94
C PRO A 330 -34.93 -1.49 -14.58
N SER A 331 -34.85 -1.36 -15.91
CA SER A 331 -35.58 -0.32 -16.63
C SER A 331 -37.08 -0.62 -16.55
N PRO A 332 -37.96 0.35 -16.24
CA PRO A 332 -39.40 0.15 -16.24
C PRO A 332 -39.92 0.16 -17.70
N ALA A 333 -39.56 -0.87 -18.47
CA ALA A 333 -40.16 -1.22 -19.75
C ALA A 333 -39.54 -2.53 -20.25
N GLN A 334 -40.10 -3.66 -19.83
CA GLN A 334 -40.33 -4.88 -20.62
C GLN A 334 -40.93 -5.94 -19.70
N ASP A 335 -42.13 -5.66 -19.21
CA ASP A 335 -43.04 -6.73 -18.83
C ASP A 335 -43.41 -7.48 -20.11
N GLY A 336 -42.92 -8.70 -20.20
CA GLY A 336 -43.33 -9.67 -21.21
C GLY A 336 -42.20 -10.17 -22.10
N VAL A 337 -41.35 -11.07 -21.60
CA VAL A 337 -41.18 -12.42 -22.15
C VAL A 337 -40.71 -13.33 -21.01
N ALA A 338 -41.38 -14.47 -20.89
CA ALA A 338 -41.21 -15.49 -19.87
C ALA A 338 -39.82 -16.16 -19.86
N SER A 339 -39.44 -16.60 -18.66
CA SER A 339 -38.56 -17.74 -18.33
C SER A 339 -37.84 -18.45 -19.47
N LEU A 340 -36.50 -18.40 -19.46
CA LEU A 340 -35.68 -19.50 -19.95
C LEU A 340 -34.55 -19.77 -18.95
N GLN A 341 -34.74 -20.85 -18.18
CA GLN A 341 -33.64 -21.61 -17.60
C GLN A 341 -32.69 -22.03 -18.72
N LEU A 342 -31.41 -21.69 -18.60
CA LEU A 342 -30.37 -22.23 -19.45
C LEU A 342 -29.40 -23.03 -18.59
N SER A 343 -29.64 -24.34 -18.62
CA SER A 343 -28.75 -25.41 -18.24
C SER A 343 -27.36 -25.22 -18.85
N ILE A 344 -26.33 -25.33 -18.01
CA ILE A 344 -24.93 -25.38 -18.40
C ILE A 344 -24.70 -26.72 -19.12
N SER A 345 -24.34 -26.66 -20.40
CA SER A 345 -23.79 -27.77 -21.17
C SER A 345 -22.29 -27.56 -21.30
N GLU A 346 -21.51 -28.52 -20.77
CA GLU A 346 -20.08 -28.64 -21.00
C GLU A 346 -19.78 -28.94 -22.48
N ASN A 347 -18.59 -28.51 -22.94
CA ASN A 347 -17.92 -28.77 -24.22
C ASN A 347 -18.24 -27.87 -25.44
N ALA A 348 -17.41 -26.85 -25.66
CA ALA A 348 -16.92 -26.44 -26.99
C ALA A 348 -15.66 -25.53 -26.89
N PRO A 349 -14.71 -25.59 -27.86
CA PRO A 349 -13.33 -25.10 -27.70
C PRO A 349 -13.08 -23.64 -28.11
N LEU A 350 -11.90 -23.14 -27.74
CA LEU A 350 -11.33 -21.82 -28.04
C LEU A 350 -11.27 -21.48 -29.55
N HIS A 351 -11.59 -20.20 -29.82
CA HIS A 351 -11.12 -19.27 -30.87
C HIS A 351 -12.22 -18.73 -31.80
N ASN A 352 -12.53 -17.42 -31.68
CA ASN A 352 -12.20 -16.44 -32.73
C ASN A 352 -12.38 -14.98 -32.26
N HIS A 353 -11.49 -14.10 -32.72
CA HIS A 353 -11.55 -12.65 -32.54
C HIS A 353 -12.70 -12.05 -33.37
N GLY A 354 -13.70 -11.47 -32.70
CA GLY A 354 -14.71 -10.61 -33.30
C GLY A 354 -14.79 -9.30 -32.50
N SER A 355 -14.53 -8.17 -33.17
CA SER A 355 -14.53 -6.83 -32.59
C SER A 355 -15.94 -6.41 -32.16
N PHE A 356 -16.35 -6.81 -30.95
CA PHE A 356 -17.44 -6.16 -30.24
C PHE A 356 -16.87 -4.92 -29.55
N LYS A 357 -17.30 -3.72 -29.95
CA LYS A 357 -17.06 -2.48 -29.19
C LYS A 357 -18.29 -2.23 -28.31
N PRO A 358 -18.28 -2.54 -27.01
CA PRO A 358 -19.36 -2.16 -26.12
C PRO A 358 -19.15 -0.69 -25.73
N THR A 359 -20.12 0.16 -26.06
CA THR A 359 -20.25 1.46 -25.40
C THR A 359 -20.51 1.21 -23.91
N SER A 360 -19.78 1.90 -23.02
CA SER A 360 -20.05 1.87 -21.58
C SER A 360 -21.54 2.15 -21.32
N PRO A 361 -22.24 1.37 -20.48
CA PRO A 361 -23.65 1.63 -20.19
C PRO A 361 -23.83 3.06 -19.68
N LYS A 362 -24.80 3.81 -20.23
CA LYS A 362 -25.12 5.16 -19.74
C LYS A 362 -25.50 5.05 -18.25
N GLY A 363 -24.79 5.77 -17.37
CA GLY A 363 -25.14 5.89 -15.95
C GLY A 363 -24.21 5.19 -14.95
N GLN A 364 -23.16 4.48 -15.40
CA GLN A 364 -22.20 3.85 -14.48
C GLN A 364 -21.15 4.87 -13.98
N PRO A 365 -20.82 4.88 -12.68
CA PRO A 365 -19.80 5.79 -12.13
C PRO A 365 -18.40 5.46 -12.66
N LYS A 366 -17.60 6.50 -12.91
CA LYS A 366 -16.18 6.34 -13.29
C LYS A 366 -15.39 5.81 -12.11
N MET A 367 -14.57 4.79 -12.32
CA MET A 367 -13.78 4.17 -11.25
C MET A 367 -12.28 4.31 -11.49
N PHE A 368 -11.54 4.62 -10.42
CA PHE A 368 -10.08 4.62 -10.43
C PHE A 368 -9.53 3.89 -9.21
N VAL A 369 -8.66 2.91 -9.45
CA VAL A 369 -8.01 2.13 -8.40
C VAL A 369 -6.56 2.55 -8.28
N ILE A 370 -6.13 2.91 -7.07
CA ILE A 370 -4.72 3.16 -6.75
C ILE A 370 -4.26 2.05 -5.83
N ASN A 371 -3.43 1.14 -6.35
CA ASN A 371 -2.97 -0.06 -5.67
C ASN A 371 -1.55 0.13 -5.10
N SER A 372 -1.24 -0.56 -4.01
CA SER A 372 0.12 -0.66 -3.51
C SER A 372 0.96 -1.60 -4.35
N GLU A 373 2.28 -1.44 -4.31
CA GLU A 373 3.18 -2.42 -4.91
C GLU A 373 2.98 -3.80 -4.25
N ALA A 374 2.83 -3.83 -2.92
CA ALA A 374 2.65 -5.07 -2.16
C ALA A 374 1.42 -5.88 -2.62
N PHE A 375 0.27 -5.23 -2.85
CA PHE A 375 -0.96 -5.88 -3.32
C PHE A 375 -0.89 -6.22 -4.80
N THR A 376 -0.22 -5.40 -5.61
CA THR A 376 0.00 -5.72 -7.03
C THR A 376 0.87 -6.97 -7.20
N LEU A 377 1.81 -7.20 -6.30
CA LEU A 377 2.66 -8.40 -6.31
C LEU A 377 1.94 -9.68 -5.87
N TRP A 378 0.79 -9.57 -5.23
CA TRP A 378 -0.07 -10.70 -4.91
C TRP A 378 -0.93 -11.05 -6.14
N LYS A 379 -0.37 -11.86 -7.05
CA LYS A 379 -0.98 -12.19 -8.36
C LYS A 379 -2.46 -12.57 -8.28
N ASP A 380 -2.85 -13.51 -7.44
CA ASP A 380 -4.24 -13.97 -7.39
C ASP A 380 -5.20 -12.82 -7.01
N HIS A 381 -4.77 -11.97 -6.08
CA HIS A 381 -5.51 -10.77 -5.71
C HIS A 381 -5.53 -9.72 -6.83
N HIS A 382 -4.39 -9.49 -7.51
CA HIS A 382 -4.31 -8.53 -8.60
C HIS A 382 -5.09 -8.97 -9.84
N THR A 383 -5.01 -10.23 -10.23
CA THR A 383 -5.82 -10.82 -11.31
C THR A 383 -7.30 -10.70 -10.99
N ARG A 384 -7.71 -11.00 -9.75
CA ARG A 384 -9.10 -10.79 -9.32
C ARG A 384 -9.51 -9.31 -9.41
N LEU A 385 -8.62 -8.38 -9.07
CA LEU A 385 -8.88 -6.95 -9.21
C LEU A 385 -9.04 -6.55 -10.69
N GLU A 386 -8.20 -7.06 -11.58
CA GLU A 386 -8.30 -6.83 -13.03
C GLU A 386 -9.62 -7.36 -13.59
N GLU A 387 -10.03 -8.57 -13.21
CA GLU A 387 -11.31 -9.17 -13.60
C GLU A 387 -12.49 -8.32 -13.13
N ILE A 388 -12.51 -7.91 -11.86
CA ILE A 388 -13.53 -7.01 -11.34
C ILE A 388 -13.51 -5.72 -12.17
N MET A 389 -12.37 -5.06 -12.29
CA MET A 389 -12.28 -3.78 -13.01
C MET A 389 -12.66 -3.87 -14.49
N ALA A 390 -12.44 -5.01 -15.15
CA ALA A 390 -12.90 -5.24 -16.52
C ALA A 390 -14.43 -5.26 -16.62
N THR A 391 -15.14 -5.71 -15.58
CA THR A 391 -16.61 -5.61 -15.52
C THR A 391 -17.10 -4.19 -15.25
N TRP A 392 -16.34 -3.39 -14.49
CA TRP A 392 -16.72 -2.01 -14.13
C TRP A 392 -16.35 -1.00 -15.22
N GLU A 393 -15.20 -1.15 -15.88
CA GLU A 393 -14.69 -0.25 -16.90
C GLU A 393 -14.30 -1.06 -18.16
N PRO A 394 -15.28 -1.48 -18.99
CA PRO A 394 -15.02 -2.34 -20.15
C PRO A 394 -14.09 -1.73 -21.22
N ARG A 395 -13.93 -0.40 -21.20
CA ARG A 395 -13.04 0.33 -22.11
C ARG A 395 -11.56 0.28 -21.69
N GLY A 396 -11.28 -0.25 -20.50
CA GLY A 396 -9.93 -0.41 -19.97
C GLY A 396 -9.92 -0.13 -18.46
N PRO A 397 -9.45 -1.08 -17.63
CA PRO A 397 -9.41 -0.90 -16.20
C PRO A 397 -8.42 0.23 -15.83
N ARG A 398 -8.90 1.25 -15.13
CA ARG A 398 -8.06 2.33 -14.61
C ARG A 398 -7.44 1.92 -13.27
N ILE A 399 -6.39 1.10 -13.34
CA ILE A 399 -5.60 0.67 -12.17
C ILE A 399 -4.21 1.31 -12.27
N ALA A 400 -3.81 2.03 -11.22
CA ALA A 400 -2.46 2.56 -11.07
C ALA A 400 -1.77 1.91 -9.87
N THR A 401 -0.51 1.52 -10.00
CA THR A 401 0.29 0.99 -8.89
C THR A 401 1.36 1.97 -8.46
N ILE A 402 1.42 2.29 -7.17
CA ILE A 402 2.48 3.16 -6.62
C ILE A 402 3.69 2.32 -6.24
N ILE A 403 4.78 2.46 -6.98
CA ILE A 403 6.03 1.72 -6.73
C ILE A 403 6.65 2.12 -5.38
N GLY A 404 7.17 1.14 -4.63
CA GLY A 404 7.75 1.34 -3.30
C GLY A 404 6.72 1.50 -2.18
N SER A 405 5.43 1.51 -2.51
CA SER A 405 4.36 1.65 -1.52
C SER A 405 3.97 0.32 -0.88
N SER A 406 3.41 0.43 0.32
CA SER A 406 2.85 -0.69 1.08
C SER A 406 1.40 -0.37 1.46
N HIS A 407 0.69 -1.33 2.02
CA HIS A 407 -0.71 -1.14 2.41
C HIS A 407 -0.95 0.06 3.34
N ILE A 408 -0.01 0.31 4.27
CA ILE A 408 -0.13 1.43 5.21
C ILE A 408 0.12 2.80 4.56
N SER A 409 0.69 2.86 3.35
CA SER A 409 1.05 4.10 2.64
C SER A 409 -0.15 4.98 2.27
N PHE A 410 -1.37 4.45 2.36
CA PHE A 410 -2.63 5.16 2.07
C PHE A 410 -3.29 5.77 3.31
N SER A 411 -2.64 5.66 4.47
CA SER A 411 -3.17 6.10 5.76
C SER A 411 -2.19 7.00 6.51
N ASP A 412 -2.66 7.66 7.56
CA ASP A 412 -1.85 8.55 8.39
C ASP A 412 -0.67 7.81 9.05
N PHE A 413 -0.77 6.49 9.24
CA PHE A 413 0.29 5.66 9.81
C PHE A 413 1.62 5.79 9.05
N SER A 414 1.58 6.01 7.74
CA SER A 414 2.79 6.18 6.92
C SER A 414 3.49 7.53 7.09
N VAL A 415 2.76 8.53 7.59
CA VAL A 415 3.25 9.90 7.75
C VAL A 415 3.38 10.30 9.23
N LEU A 416 3.25 9.33 10.14
CA LEU A 416 3.46 9.54 11.57
C LEU A 416 4.88 10.09 11.82
N PRO A 417 5.01 11.17 12.60
CA PRO A 417 6.32 11.69 12.96
C PRO A 417 7.08 10.63 13.76
N LEU A 418 8.42 10.65 13.65
CA LEU A 418 9.35 9.67 14.24
C LEU A 418 9.32 8.26 13.62
N LEU A 419 8.23 7.84 12.97
CA LEU A 419 8.11 6.54 12.31
C LEU A 419 8.22 6.61 10.77
N ARG A 420 7.90 7.75 10.16
CA ARG A 420 7.98 7.95 8.71
C ARG A 420 9.41 7.81 8.17
N LYS A 421 9.54 7.18 7.00
CA LYS A 421 10.79 7.08 6.23
C LYS A 421 10.92 8.26 5.26
N LYS A 422 12.12 8.48 4.72
CA LYS A 422 12.44 9.59 3.79
C LYS A 422 11.50 9.66 2.58
N HIS A 423 11.06 8.52 2.05
CA HIS A 423 10.25 8.45 0.83
C HIS A 423 8.74 8.36 1.09
N ASP A 424 8.29 8.15 2.32
CA ASP A 424 6.86 7.91 2.62
C ASP A 424 6.00 9.14 2.29
N MET A 425 6.52 10.35 2.55
CA MET A 425 5.84 11.60 2.17
C MET A 425 5.71 11.77 0.66
N LEU A 426 6.70 11.31 -0.12
CA LEU A 426 6.64 11.38 -1.58
C LEU A 426 5.55 10.44 -2.12
N ILE A 427 5.53 9.19 -1.63
CA ILE A 427 4.51 8.19 -1.96
C ILE A 427 3.12 8.72 -1.60
N PHE A 428 2.94 9.22 -0.38
CA PHE A 428 1.67 9.77 0.09
C PHE A 428 1.22 10.96 -0.77
N ASN A 429 2.12 11.90 -1.07
CA ASN A 429 1.82 13.04 -1.94
C ASN A 429 1.41 12.61 -3.36
N ASN A 430 2.04 11.57 -3.92
CA ASN A 430 1.67 11.05 -5.23
C ASN A 430 0.29 10.39 -5.23
N ILE A 431 -0.06 9.64 -4.18
CA ILE A 431 -1.41 9.09 -3.98
C ILE A 431 -2.44 10.23 -4.00
N ILE A 432 -2.22 11.30 -3.23
CA ILE A 432 -3.11 12.46 -3.20
C ILE A 432 -3.21 13.15 -4.56
N ARG A 433 -2.09 13.37 -5.24
CA ARG A 433 -2.06 14.02 -6.56
C ARG A 433 -2.86 13.24 -7.59
N LEU A 434 -2.69 11.92 -7.65
CA LEU A 434 -3.45 11.05 -8.54
C LEU A 434 -4.94 11.07 -8.21
N SER A 435 -5.28 10.99 -6.92
CA SER A 435 -6.67 11.11 -6.48
C SER A 435 -7.28 12.42 -6.93
N LEU A 436 -6.64 13.56 -6.67
CA LEU A 436 -7.14 14.88 -7.07
C LEU A 436 -7.25 15.02 -8.59
N ALA A 437 -6.23 14.60 -9.34
CA ALA A 437 -6.26 14.63 -10.80
C ALA A 437 -7.45 13.83 -11.36
N PHE A 438 -7.75 12.65 -10.80
CA PHE A 438 -8.94 11.89 -11.17
C PHE A 438 -10.25 12.61 -10.81
N LEU A 439 -10.36 13.15 -9.60
CA LEU A 439 -11.56 13.87 -9.16
C LEU A 439 -11.80 15.15 -9.97
N ASP A 440 -10.74 15.77 -10.49
CA ASP A 440 -10.83 16.99 -11.29
C ASP A 440 -10.89 16.69 -12.81
N ASN A 441 -11.04 15.41 -13.21
CA ASN A 441 -11.04 14.95 -14.61
C ASN A 441 -9.74 15.22 -15.40
N ARG A 442 -8.62 15.44 -14.73
CA ARG A 442 -7.29 15.70 -15.31
C ARG A 442 -6.30 14.54 -15.12
N LEU A 443 -6.78 13.31 -14.91
CA LEU A 443 -5.91 12.16 -14.67
C LEU A 443 -4.98 11.90 -15.85
N ASP A 444 -5.50 11.93 -17.08
CA ASP A 444 -4.72 11.64 -18.29
C ASP A 444 -3.66 12.71 -18.56
N GLU A 445 -3.92 13.97 -18.19
CA GLU A 445 -2.98 15.09 -18.24
C GLU A 445 -1.89 14.91 -17.17
N ALA A 446 -2.29 14.68 -15.92
CA ALA A 446 -1.37 14.50 -14.79
C ALA A 446 -0.42 13.30 -14.99
N LEU A 447 -0.88 12.22 -15.62
CA LEU A 447 -0.04 11.05 -15.94
C LEU A 447 0.97 11.31 -17.06
N LYS A 448 0.73 12.30 -17.93
CA LYS A 448 1.65 12.67 -19.01
C LYS A 448 2.68 13.71 -18.57
N GLU A 449 2.24 14.69 -17.78
CA GLU A 449 3.02 15.90 -17.51
C GLU A 449 3.62 15.93 -16.10
N ASP A 450 2.89 15.45 -15.09
CA ASP A 450 3.21 15.69 -13.68
C ASP A 450 3.79 14.48 -12.94
N ILE A 451 3.44 13.26 -13.38
CA ILE A 451 3.71 12.03 -12.62
C ILE A 451 4.46 11.04 -13.51
N PRO A 452 5.75 10.77 -13.22
CA PRO A 452 6.52 9.81 -14.01
C PRO A 452 5.91 8.42 -13.88
N THR A 453 5.50 7.85 -15.00
CA THR A 453 4.93 6.50 -15.10
C THR A 453 5.94 5.53 -15.71
N THR A 454 5.79 4.24 -15.42
CA THR A 454 6.58 3.20 -16.09
C THR A 454 5.79 1.89 -16.13
N ASP A 455 5.92 1.14 -17.22
CA ASP A 455 5.35 -0.20 -17.34
C ASP A 455 5.86 -1.11 -16.22
N MET A 456 4.92 -1.75 -15.51
CA MET A 456 5.22 -2.67 -14.42
C MET A 456 5.37 -4.09 -14.95
N ASN A 457 6.57 -4.66 -14.83
CA ASN A 457 6.84 -6.07 -15.13
C ASN A 457 6.99 -6.87 -13.82
N LEU A 458 6.33 -8.02 -13.71
CA LEU A 458 6.37 -8.86 -12.51
C LEU A 458 7.22 -10.11 -12.74
N LYS A 459 8.21 -10.37 -11.87
CA LYS A 459 9.00 -11.61 -11.89
C LYS A 459 8.84 -12.40 -10.59
N VAL A 460 8.66 -13.73 -10.72
CA VAL A 460 8.70 -14.65 -9.57
C VAL A 460 10.16 -14.79 -9.11
N VAL A 461 10.40 -14.46 -7.84
CA VAL A 461 11.74 -14.46 -7.20
C VAL A 461 11.87 -15.52 -6.10
N GLY A 462 10.84 -16.34 -5.89
CA GLY A 462 10.85 -17.43 -4.92
C GLY A 462 9.45 -17.86 -4.49
N VAL A 463 9.37 -18.56 -3.37
CA VAL A 463 8.12 -19.03 -2.74
C VAL A 463 8.14 -18.62 -1.26
N LYS A 464 7.01 -18.13 -0.75
CA LYS A 464 6.79 -17.76 0.66
C LYS A 464 6.55 -19.03 1.51
N PRO A 465 6.67 -18.95 2.85
CA PRO A 465 6.39 -20.09 3.74
C PRO A 465 4.98 -20.66 3.62
N ASP A 466 4.01 -19.85 3.18
CA ASP A 466 2.62 -20.22 2.92
C ASP A 466 2.40 -20.90 1.54
N GLY A 467 3.47 -21.22 0.81
CA GLY A 467 3.43 -21.83 -0.51
C GLY A 467 3.18 -20.87 -1.68
N ARG A 468 2.90 -19.58 -1.42
CA ARG A 468 2.62 -18.60 -2.50
C ARG A 468 3.91 -18.09 -3.15
N HIS A 469 3.89 -17.83 -4.45
CA HIS A 469 5.04 -17.23 -5.13
C HIS A 469 5.37 -15.83 -4.59
N LYS A 470 6.64 -15.63 -4.21
CA LYS A 470 7.21 -14.31 -3.91
C LYS A 470 7.56 -13.63 -5.23
N ARG A 471 6.97 -12.46 -5.50
CA ARG A 471 7.20 -11.69 -6.72
C ARG A 471 7.89 -10.37 -6.40
N LYS A 472 8.58 -9.77 -7.38
CA LYS A 472 9.08 -8.40 -7.33
C LYS A 472 8.64 -7.65 -8.58
N SER A 473 8.28 -6.38 -8.42
CA SER A 473 7.98 -5.49 -9.54
C SER A 473 9.30 -4.96 -10.07
N TYR A 474 9.36 -4.78 -11.39
CA TYR A 474 10.42 -4.09 -12.08
C TYR A 474 9.73 -3.10 -13.01
N SER A 475 9.90 -1.81 -12.74
CA SER A 475 9.65 -0.82 -13.76
C SER A 475 10.61 -1.11 -14.93
N ARG A 476 10.22 -0.76 -16.16
CA ARG A 476 11.15 -0.59 -17.29
C ARG A 476 12.22 0.51 -17.05
N LEU A 477 12.62 0.72 -15.80
CA LEU A 477 13.89 1.28 -15.37
C LEU A 477 14.70 0.12 -14.76
N LEU A 478 15.38 -0.58 -15.67
CA LEU A 478 16.46 -1.54 -15.43
C LEU A 478 16.05 -2.71 -14.53
N SER A 479 15.74 -3.84 -15.18
CA SER A 479 15.86 -5.13 -14.51
C SER A 479 17.26 -5.21 -13.86
N PRO A 480 17.50 -5.92 -12.74
CA PRO A 480 18.86 -6.15 -12.23
C PRO A 480 19.74 -6.92 -13.23
N CYS A 481 19.13 -7.49 -14.28
CA CYS A 481 19.84 -8.02 -15.44
C CYS A 481 20.22 -6.93 -16.46
N ASP A 482 19.56 -5.77 -16.43
CA ASP A 482 19.80 -4.56 -17.22
C ASP A 482 20.21 -3.37 -16.36
N ILE A 483 20.73 -3.54 -15.14
CA ILE A 483 21.77 -2.59 -14.75
C ILE A 483 22.85 -2.91 -15.77
N THR A 484 23.13 -1.99 -16.68
CA THR A 484 24.34 -2.03 -17.48
C THR A 484 25.50 -1.97 -16.50
N MET A 485 25.81 -3.14 -15.94
CA MET A 485 27.01 -3.41 -15.18
C MET A 485 28.07 -3.55 -16.22
N ASN A 486 28.79 -2.46 -16.41
CA ASN A 486 29.86 -2.45 -17.38
C ASN A 486 31.05 -3.16 -16.74
N VAL A 487 31.44 -4.30 -17.32
CA VAL A 487 32.69 -4.98 -16.99
C VAL A 487 33.71 -4.51 -18.00
N ARG A 488 34.75 -3.82 -17.53
CA ARG A 488 35.78 -3.23 -18.38
C ARG A 488 37.16 -3.37 -17.73
N PRO A 489 38.25 -3.27 -18.51
CA PRO A 489 39.60 -3.18 -17.96
C PRO A 489 39.73 -2.03 -16.96
N ILE A 490 40.61 -2.20 -15.96
CA ILE A 490 40.85 -1.17 -14.96
C ILE A 490 41.57 0.04 -15.54
N LYS A 491 41.27 1.20 -14.98
CA LYS A 491 42.02 2.44 -15.18
C LYS A 491 42.65 2.89 -13.86
N VAL A 492 43.66 3.75 -13.93
CA VAL A 492 44.33 4.31 -12.74
C VAL A 492 43.34 5.08 -11.85
N GLU A 493 42.33 5.72 -12.43
CA GLU A 493 41.26 6.42 -11.70
C GLU A 493 40.37 5.48 -10.87
N ASP A 494 40.28 4.19 -11.22
CA ASP A 494 39.43 3.22 -10.53
C ASP A 494 40.07 2.66 -9.26
N LEU A 495 41.40 2.82 -9.07
CA LEU A 495 42.14 2.14 -8.01
C LEU A 495 41.64 2.50 -6.60
N VAL A 496 41.22 3.74 -6.39
CA VAL A 496 40.62 4.20 -5.13
C VAL A 496 39.27 3.49 -4.88
N GLY A 497 38.46 3.33 -5.93
CA GLY A 497 37.20 2.59 -5.86
C GLY A 497 37.40 1.09 -5.61
N MET A 498 38.44 0.50 -6.22
CA MET A 498 38.83 -0.90 -5.96
C MET A 498 39.28 -1.10 -4.51
N GLN A 499 40.13 -0.20 -3.99
CA GLN A 499 40.57 -0.25 -2.60
C GLN A 499 39.40 -0.12 -1.62
N ALA A 500 38.47 0.81 -1.87
CA ALA A 500 37.26 0.95 -1.07
C ALA A 500 36.37 -0.30 -1.11
N CYS A 501 36.25 -0.95 -2.27
CA CYS A 501 35.55 -2.23 -2.42
C CYS A 501 36.24 -3.36 -1.64
N ASN A 502 37.58 -3.35 -1.59
CA ASN A 502 38.34 -4.36 -0.84
C ASN A 502 38.12 -4.24 0.67
N LEU A 503 38.26 -3.03 1.21
CA LEU A 503 38.12 -2.73 2.63
C LEU A 503 36.75 -3.14 3.20
N GLN A 504 35.72 -3.18 2.37
CA GLN A 504 34.36 -3.58 2.78
C GLN A 504 34.12 -5.10 2.71
N ASN A 505 35.00 -5.86 2.05
CA ASN A 505 34.75 -7.26 1.69
C ASN A 505 35.79 -8.24 2.20
N LEU A 506 37.09 -7.90 2.18
CA LEU A 506 38.19 -8.80 2.50
C LEU A 506 39.03 -8.26 3.68
N PRO A 507 39.41 -9.11 4.64
CA PRO A 507 40.39 -8.77 5.67
C PRO A 507 41.77 -8.44 5.08
N GLU A 508 42.15 -9.08 3.98
CA GLU A 508 43.44 -8.92 3.31
C GLU A 508 43.45 -7.65 2.46
N ASN A 509 44.14 -6.62 2.96
CA ASN A 509 44.21 -5.32 2.33
C ASN A 509 45.62 -5.01 1.82
N TYR A 510 45.70 -4.35 0.66
CA TYR A 510 46.96 -4.02 0.00
C TYR A 510 47.20 -2.51 0.00
N THR A 511 48.47 -2.12 -0.04
CA THR A 511 48.85 -0.71 -0.23
C THR A 511 48.55 -0.29 -1.67
N MET A 512 48.31 1.01 -1.89
CA MET A 512 48.01 1.54 -3.24
C MET A 512 49.13 1.23 -4.24
N ARG A 513 50.39 1.18 -3.78
CA ARG A 513 51.55 0.77 -4.58
C ARG A 513 51.35 -0.60 -5.23
N TYR A 514 50.72 -1.53 -4.52
CA TYR A 514 50.51 -2.89 -5.01
C TYR A 514 49.40 -2.95 -6.07
N TYR A 515 48.32 -2.18 -5.91
CA TYR A 515 47.30 -2.03 -6.96
C TYR A 515 47.88 -1.38 -8.22
N LEU A 516 48.69 -0.34 -8.05
CA LEU A 516 49.33 0.37 -9.15
C LEU A 516 50.33 -0.53 -9.91
N TYR A 517 51.09 -1.36 -9.19
CA TYR A 517 51.98 -2.35 -9.80
C TYR A 517 51.23 -3.26 -10.80
N HIS A 518 50.13 -3.88 -10.36
CA HIS A 518 49.32 -4.75 -11.23
C HIS A 518 48.75 -3.99 -12.43
N ALA A 519 48.22 -2.78 -12.21
CA ALA A 519 47.61 -1.98 -13.26
C ALA A 519 48.61 -1.53 -14.33
N MET A 520 49.88 -1.33 -13.97
CA MET A 520 50.91 -0.88 -14.91
C MET A 520 51.65 -2.05 -15.59
N THR A 521 51.92 -3.14 -14.86
CA THR A 521 52.67 -4.28 -15.41
C THR A 521 51.78 -5.16 -16.31
N TRP A 522 50.53 -5.41 -15.90
CA TRP A 522 49.58 -6.24 -16.67
C TRP A 522 48.21 -5.57 -16.82
N PRO A 523 48.13 -4.46 -17.56
CA PRO A 523 46.89 -3.68 -17.71
C PRO A 523 45.73 -4.48 -18.32
N SER A 524 46.03 -5.54 -19.08
CA SER A 524 45.02 -6.39 -19.73
C SER A 524 44.39 -7.45 -18.82
N LEU A 525 44.94 -7.70 -17.62
CA LEU A 525 44.52 -8.83 -16.79
C LEU A 525 43.51 -8.49 -15.70
N SER A 526 43.42 -7.22 -15.33
CA SER A 526 42.57 -6.76 -14.23
C SER A 526 41.35 -6.01 -14.77
N TYR A 527 40.19 -6.26 -14.17
CA TYR A 527 38.91 -5.69 -14.60
C TYR A 527 38.11 -5.14 -13.43
N VAL A 528 37.25 -4.16 -13.70
CA VAL A 528 36.26 -3.63 -12.76
C VAL A 528 34.85 -3.87 -13.28
N ALA A 529 33.91 -4.00 -12.35
CA ALA A 529 32.48 -3.92 -12.59
C ALA A 529 31.98 -2.60 -12.01
N GLU A 530 31.45 -1.72 -12.86
CA GLU A 530 30.86 -0.44 -12.46
C GLU A 530 29.33 -0.46 -12.57
N ASP A 531 28.65 0.21 -11.64
CA ASP A 531 27.21 0.42 -11.73
C ASP A 531 26.85 1.54 -12.71
N HIS A 532 25.56 1.73 -12.96
CA HIS A 532 25.03 2.76 -13.86
C HIS A 532 25.36 4.21 -13.45
N LYS A 533 25.98 4.43 -12.27
CA LYS A 533 26.45 5.74 -11.79
C LYS A 533 27.98 5.86 -11.88
N GLY A 534 28.66 4.89 -12.50
CA GLY A 534 30.11 4.82 -12.60
C GLY A 534 30.80 4.41 -11.30
N ARG A 535 30.08 3.87 -10.31
CA ARG A 535 30.70 3.43 -9.04
C ARG A 535 31.23 2.01 -9.19
N ILE A 536 32.45 1.77 -8.72
CA ILE A 536 33.04 0.43 -8.68
C ILE A 536 32.31 -0.44 -7.65
N VAL A 537 31.65 -1.50 -8.12
CA VAL A 537 30.87 -2.44 -7.28
C VAL A 537 31.53 -3.82 -7.18
N GLY A 538 32.53 -4.08 -8.03
CA GLY A 538 33.39 -5.25 -7.94
C GLY A 538 34.63 -5.09 -8.80
N TYR A 539 35.65 -5.91 -8.54
CA TYR A 539 36.89 -5.92 -9.31
C TYR A 539 37.56 -7.29 -9.25
N ILE A 540 38.45 -7.54 -10.21
CA ILE A 540 39.45 -8.60 -10.20
C ILE A 540 40.83 -7.97 -10.43
N LEU A 541 41.77 -8.34 -9.58
CA LEU A 541 43.17 -7.98 -9.65
C LEU A 541 43.97 -9.25 -9.94
N ALA A 542 44.72 -9.24 -11.03
CA ALA A 542 45.47 -10.41 -11.47
C ALA A 542 46.80 -10.04 -12.11
N LYS A 543 47.74 -10.98 -12.09
CA LYS A 543 49.10 -10.84 -12.64
C LYS A 543 49.51 -12.10 -13.40
N MET A 544 50.60 -12.01 -14.16
CA MET A 544 51.37 -13.19 -14.54
C MET A 544 52.39 -13.52 -13.44
N GLU A 545 52.74 -14.80 -13.30
CA GLU A 545 53.83 -15.16 -12.41
C GLU A 545 55.18 -14.85 -13.07
N GLU A 546 56.05 -14.13 -12.34
CA GLU A 546 57.34 -13.65 -12.85
C GLU A 546 58.48 -14.58 -12.44
N ASP A 547 58.37 -15.17 -11.26
CA ASP A 547 59.39 -16.04 -10.66
C ASP A 547 59.16 -17.52 -11.04
N LEU A 548 59.13 -17.80 -12.35
CA LEU A 548 58.97 -19.17 -12.86
C LEU A 548 60.21 -20.00 -12.56
N LYS A 549 60.04 -21.18 -11.94
CA LYS A 549 61.13 -22.15 -11.77
C LYS A 549 61.47 -22.83 -13.11
N ASP A 550 62.68 -23.36 -13.24
CA ASP A 550 63.09 -24.09 -14.45
C ASP A 550 62.10 -25.21 -14.79
N GLY A 551 61.48 -25.12 -15.98
CA GLY A 551 60.47 -26.07 -16.48
C GLY A 551 59.02 -25.73 -16.11
N GLU A 552 58.77 -24.64 -15.37
CA GLU A 552 57.41 -24.19 -15.06
C GLU A 552 56.81 -23.40 -16.23
N GLU A 553 55.58 -23.73 -16.58
CA GLU A 553 54.90 -23.08 -17.71
C GLU A 553 54.40 -21.68 -17.31
N PRO A 554 54.44 -20.69 -18.23
CA PRO A 554 53.88 -19.37 -17.98
C PRO A 554 52.42 -19.48 -17.52
N HIS A 555 52.07 -18.84 -16.42
CA HIS A 555 50.73 -18.95 -15.85
C HIS A 555 50.28 -17.67 -15.17
N GLY A 556 48.96 -17.48 -15.13
CA GLY A 556 48.34 -16.34 -14.47
C GLY A 556 48.04 -16.64 -13.01
N HIS A 557 48.04 -15.59 -12.18
CA HIS A 557 47.66 -15.66 -10.78
C HIS A 557 46.58 -14.62 -10.46
N VAL A 558 45.47 -15.06 -9.86
CA VAL A 558 44.42 -14.15 -9.39
C VAL A 558 44.73 -13.71 -7.97
N THR A 559 45.27 -12.50 -7.85
CA THR A 559 45.66 -11.87 -6.59
C THR A 559 44.47 -11.53 -5.69
N SER A 560 43.38 -11.01 -6.28
CA SER A 560 42.18 -10.66 -5.51
C SER A 560 40.95 -10.55 -6.40
N ILE A 561 39.80 -10.98 -5.88
CA ILE A 561 38.49 -10.72 -6.48
C ILE A 561 37.50 -10.34 -5.39
N SER A 562 36.77 -9.26 -5.63
CA SER A 562 35.87 -8.71 -4.64
C SER A 562 34.62 -8.13 -5.31
N VAL A 563 33.45 -8.47 -4.76
CA VAL A 563 32.16 -7.92 -5.19
C VAL A 563 31.36 -7.53 -3.95
N LEU A 564 30.92 -6.28 -3.89
CA LEU A 564 30.11 -5.74 -2.80
C LEU A 564 28.87 -6.62 -2.55
N ARG A 565 28.55 -6.88 -1.26
CA ARG A 565 27.47 -7.80 -0.85
C ARG A 565 26.12 -7.56 -1.58
N PRO A 566 25.63 -6.32 -1.76
CA PRO A 566 24.36 -6.06 -2.46
C PRO A 566 24.36 -6.45 -3.94
N TYR A 567 25.53 -6.57 -4.57
CA TYR A 567 25.72 -6.85 -6.00
C TYR A 567 26.17 -8.30 -6.27
N ARG A 568 26.19 -9.15 -5.23
CA ARG A 568 26.45 -10.59 -5.37
C ARG A 568 25.24 -11.30 -5.96
N ARG A 569 25.45 -12.53 -6.46
CA ARG A 569 24.43 -13.35 -7.14
C ARG A 569 23.89 -12.75 -8.46
N LEU A 570 24.57 -11.73 -8.99
CA LEU A 570 24.34 -11.17 -10.34
C LEU A 570 25.32 -11.73 -11.39
N GLY A 571 26.13 -12.74 -11.04
CA GLY A 571 27.12 -13.34 -11.93
C GLY A 571 28.38 -12.48 -12.18
N LEU A 572 28.55 -11.33 -11.51
CA LEU A 572 29.69 -10.42 -11.72
C LEU A 572 31.05 -11.07 -11.48
N ALA A 573 31.21 -11.81 -10.37
CA ALA A 573 32.46 -12.48 -10.06
C ALA A 573 32.84 -13.51 -11.15
N LYS A 574 31.86 -14.23 -11.70
CA LYS A 574 32.07 -15.16 -12.82
C LYS A 574 32.52 -14.40 -14.07
N LYS A 575 31.85 -13.30 -14.42
CA LYS A 575 32.22 -12.48 -15.59
C LYS A 575 33.64 -11.91 -15.47
N LEU A 576 33.99 -11.37 -14.30
CA LEU A 576 35.33 -10.84 -14.02
C LEU A 576 36.41 -11.92 -14.16
N MET A 577 36.16 -13.12 -13.60
CA MET A 577 37.07 -14.26 -13.73
C MET A 577 37.27 -14.68 -15.18
N VAL A 578 36.17 -14.88 -15.93
CA VAL A 578 36.23 -15.33 -17.33
C VAL A 578 37.00 -14.34 -18.19
N GLN A 579 36.74 -13.03 -18.05
CA GLN A 579 37.46 -12.00 -18.81
C GLN A 579 38.97 -11.99 -18.49
N SER A 580 39.34 -12.11 -17.21
CA SER A 580 40.74 -12.19 -16.81
C SER A 580 41.42 -13.45 -17.33
N GLN A 581 40.74 -14.60 -17.26
CA GLN A 581 41.22 -15.90 -17.78
C GLN A 581 41.44 -15.86 -19.30
N GLU A 582 40.48 -15.31 -20.05
CA GLU A 582 40.58 -15.12 -21.49
C GLU A 582 41.79 -14.23 -21.83
N ALA A 583 41.99 -13.13 -21.11
CA ALA A 583 43.15 -12.26 -21.31
C ALA A 583 44.47 -12.95 -20.98
N MET A 584 44.53 -13.76 -19.92
CA MET A 584 45.72 -14.56 -19.57
C MET A 584 46.05 -15.57 -20.68
N ALA A 585 45.05 -16.28 -21.20
CA ALA A 585 45.23 -17.27 -22.25
C ALA A 585 45.63 -16.64 -23.59
N THR A 586 44.91 -15.59 -24.02
CA THR A 586 45.03 -15.03 -25.37
C THR A 586 46.20 -14.05 -25.51
N VAL A 587 46.42 -13.19 -24.51
CA VAL A 587 47.46 -12.15 -24.55
C VAL A 587 48.80 -12.68 -24.05
N HIS A 588 48.78 -13.42 -22.94
CA HIS A 588 50.00 -13.85 -22.24
C HIS A 588 50.34 -15.34 -22.42
N ARG A 589 49.52 -16.08 -23.19
CA ARG A 589 49.72 -17.52 -23.47
C ARG A 589 49.88 -18.36 -22.19
N ALA A 590 49.14 -17.98 -21.14
CA ALA A 590 49.15 -18.68 -19.88
C ALA A 590 48.67 -20.13 -20.06
N ALA A 591 49.45 -21.09 -19.57
CA ALA A 591 49.10 -22.51 -19.58
C ALA A 591 47.95 -22.83 -18.62
N TYR A 592 47.90 -22.13 -17.49
CA TYR A 592 46.88 -22.29 -16.46
C TYR A 592 46.69 -20.99 -15.65
N VAL A 593 45.67 -20.96 -14.81
CA VAL A 593 45.43 -19.92 -13.80
C VAL A 593 45.48 -20.54 -12.41
N SER A 594 46.16 -19.87 -11.48
CA SER A 594 46.23 -20.23 -10.07
C SER A 594 45.55 -19.19 -9.17
N LEU A 595 45.07 -19.63 -8.01
CA LEU A 595 44.54 -18.78 -6.95
C LEU A 595 44.57 -19.46 -5.58
N HIS A 596 44.45 -18.66 -4.52
CA HIS A 596 44.28 -19.13 -3.15
C HIS A 596 42.89 -18.79 -2.61
N VAL A 597 42.30 -19.70 -1.84
CA VAL A 597 40.99 -19.46 -1.20
C VAL A 597 40.95 -20.02 0.22
N ARG A 598 40.37 -19.24 1.15
CA ARG A 598 40.12 -19.66 2.54
C ARG A 598 39.25 -20.92 2.60
N LYS A 599 39.58 -21.86 3.47
CA LYS A 599 38.77 -23.08 3.70
C LYS A 599 37.35 -22.75 4.18
N SER A 600 37.21 -21.70 4.99
CA SER A 600 35.94 -21.24 5.55
C SER A 600 35.02 -20.58 4.51
N ASN A 601 35.53 -20.09 3.38
CA ASN A 601 34.78 -19.31 2.41
C ASN A 601 33.99 -20.17 1.42
N ARG A 602 32.88 -20.76 1.91
CA ARG A 602 31.99 -21.64 1.12
C ARG A 602 31.48 -21.01 -0.17
N ALA A 603 31.24 -19.70 -0.19
CA ALA A 603 30.73 -19.00 -1.37
C ALA A 603 31.78 -18.92 -2.49
N ALA A 604 33.04 -18.62 -2.14
CA ALA A 604 34.15 -18.62 -3.10
C ALA A 604 34.48 -20.03 -3.57
N LEU A 605 34.45 -21.03 -2.67
CA LEU A 605 34.67 -22.43 -3.05
C LEU A 605 33.65 -22.93 -4.07
N SER A 606 32.37 -22.59 -3.90
CA SER A 606 31.35 -22.98 -4.87
C SER A 606 31.52 -22.25 -6.22
N LEU A 607 31.96 -20.99 -6.21
CA LEU A 607 32.29 -20.27 -7.45
C LEU A 607 33.47 -20.93 -8.18
N TYR A 608 34.59 -21.16 -7.50
CA TYR A 608 35.80 -21.67 -8.15
C TYR A 608 35.68 -23.12 -8.57
N ARG A 609 35.27 -24.01 -7.65
CA ARG A 609 35.19 -25.45 -7.91
C ARG A 609 33.98 -25.81 -8.76
N ASP A 610 32.78 -25.42 -8.32
CA ASP A 610 31.54 -25.93 -8.92
C ASP A 610 31.17 -25.16 -10.20
N THR A 611 31.52 -23.88 -10.30
CA THR A 611 31.09 -23.02 -11.44
C THR A 611 32.19 -22.79 -12.48
N LEU A 612 33.44 -22.62 -12.05
CA LEU A 612 34.57 -22.28 -12.94
C LEU A 612 35.52 -23.46 -13.20
N GLY A 613 35.32 -24.61 -12.54
CA GLY A 613 36.07 -25.83 -12.80
C GLY A 613 37.49 -25.85 -12.22
N PHE A 614 37.83 -25.00 -11.26
CA PHE A 614 39.12 -25.06 -10.58
C PHE A 614 39.24 -26.34 -9.75
N THR A 615 40.43 -26.92 -9.77
CA THR A 615 40.79 -28.10 -8.97
C THR A 615 41.75 -27.71 -7.84
N VAL A 616 41.60 -28.31 -6.66
CA VAL A 616 42.53 -28.12 -5.55
C VAL A 616 43.81 -28.88 -5.86
N LYS A 617 44.96 -28.20 -5.85
CA LYS A 617 46.28 -28.81 -6.07
C LYS A 617 47.00 -29.07 -4.76
N ASP A 618 46.92 -28.13 -3.82
CA ASP A 618 47.58 -28.25 -2.52
C ASP A 618 46.81 -27.50 -1.42
N ILE A 619 47.23 -27.74 -0.17
CA ILE A 619 46.73 -27.06 1.03
C ILE A 619 47.90 -26.35 1.71
N GLU A 620 47.91 -25.02 1.67
CA GLU A 620 48.92 -24.21 2.34
C GLU A 620 48.50 -23.93 3.77
N LYS A 621 49.26 -24.49 4.72
CA LYS A 621 48.96 -24.37 6.16
C LYS A 621 49.31 -22.99 6.69
N GLY A 622 48.41 -22.36 7.42
CA GLY A 622 48.64 -21.04 8.04
C GLY A 622 48.96 -19.92 7.05
N TYR A 623 48.39 -19.98 5.84
CA TYR A 623 48.66 -19.03 4.75
C TYR A 623 48.18 -17.61 5.07
N TYR A 624 47.01 -17.47 5.70
CA TYR A 624 46.45 -16.17 6.03
C TYR A 624 46.97 -15.64 7.37
N ALA A 625 46.94 -14.31 7.56
CA ALA A 625 47.51 -13.65 8.75
C ALA A 625 46.86 -14.08 10.08
N ASP A 626 45.64 -14.59 10.05
CA ASP A 626 44.91 -15.16 11.19
C ASP A 626 45.23 -16.65 11.43
N GLY A 627 46.17 -17.22 10.67
CA GLY A 627 46.57 -18.62 10.74
C GLY A 627 45.63 -19.59 10.03
N GLU A 628 44.64 -19.10 9.25
CA GLU A 628 43.78 -19.98 8.46
C GLU A 628 44.56 -20.60 7.28
N ASP A 629 44.31 -21.88 7.01
CA ASP A 629 44.82 -22.57 5.83
C ASP A 629 44.15 -22.06 4.53
N ALA A 630 44.90 -22.11 3.43
CA ALA A 630 44.39 -21.85 2.08
C ALA A 630 44.35 -23.12 1.23
N TYR A 631 43.33 -23.25 0.38
CA TYR A 631 43.39 -24.15 -0.76
C TYR A 631 44.08 -23.44 -1.93
N ALA A 632 45.19 -24.00 -2.41
CA ALA A 632 45.82 -23.61 -3.66
C ALA A 632 45.08 -24.30 -4.80
N MET A 633 44.40 -23.52 -5.64
CA MET A 633 43.55 -24.02 -6.72
C MET A 633 44.12 -23.66 -8.09
N ARG A 634 43.91 -24.56 -9.07
CA ARG A 634 44.37 -24.39 -10.45
C ARG A 634 43.29 -24.76 -11.47
N LEU A 635 43.23 -24.00 -12.56
CA LEU A 635 42.46 -24.27 -13.76
C LEU A 635 43.38 -24.27 -14.98
N ASP A 636 43.43 -25.39 -15.72
CA ASP A 636 44.22 -25.48 -16.95
C ASP A 636 43.51 -24.77 -18.11
N LEU A 637 44.23 -23.89 -18.82
CA LEU A 637 43.69 -23.07 -19.92
C LEU A 637 43.92 -23.69 -21.30
N LYS A 638 44.88 -24.62 -21.42
CA LYS A 638 45.27 -25.26 -22.69
C LYS A 638 44.22 -26.20 -23.30
N SER A 639 43.18 -26.58 -22.55
CA SER A 639 42.19 -27.60 -22.95
C SER A 639 40.84 -27.03 -23.39
N GLN A 640 40.65 -25.71 -23.36
CA GLN A 640 39.43 -25.09 -23.87
C GLN A 640 39.68 -24.58 -25.29
N THR A 641 39.40 -25.44 -26.28
CA THR A 641 39.16 -25.00 -27.66
C THR A 641 37.99 -24.01 -27.62
N LEU A 642 38.25 -22.76 -28.03
CA LEU A 642 37.29 -21.64 -28.08
C LEU A 642 35.95 -22.01 -28.75
#